data_AF-A0A8T2U057-F1
#
_entry.id   AF-A0A8T2U057-F1
#
_cell.length_a   1.000
_cell.length_b   1.000
_cell.length_c   1.000
_cell.angle_alpha   90.00
_cell.angle_beta   90.00
_cell.angle_gamma   90.00
#
_symmetry.space_group_name_H-M   'P 1'
#
loop_
_entity.id
_entity.type
_entity.pdbx_description
1 polymer ?
#
loop_
_entity_poly.entity_id
_entity_poly.type
_entity_poly.pdbx_seq_one_letter_code
_entity_poly.pdbx_strand_id
1 'polypeptide(L)'
;MNMTNFIFSPVLRSNFGVLPSAGPTFIRYPNDQFDRLWLNVAAEARNVRVTESSINVDDFYTNENPPVQVMQSALIGDPDIVLPYHGLDPNAKYFVEFYFAEIDPAVNASRQRSFNIYANGDLQNSNGAIDVFGTTGAYAAFTQYFVVGPTAKGDISFNFTVTNTSLYPAYLAGAELFKTQPSNPITKSDLRNVIEEIKLSLGLSSYTGDPCLPLGFEYNWLNCSDSSISAISLSNYHTSGMIPSAISALTSITKMNLQNNNLSGAIPADLLKRKQASLLDFQFSGNQLCESSTVTCEASPSPGNASQKKNHLGIIIGAVVAGILLMGLAIAIAIYFLCRGRPSFITEQPVSKQQDLQANERDRVIKKVISKTLQEFSFEEIMSATDNLRTLIGEGGYGSVYKGRLNDDRIVAIKVASDMARQGSKEFLNEVNLLSRIHHKNLVGFLGYCDEERLVLVYEFMAKGSLFDCLHGQNARISPLPWTARLRIMIDAAQGLHYLHHGCNPRIIHRDIKSSNILLNDCFEAKISDFGISRNYLVTETGAPPTALMGSMGYIDPEYLQTMKLTDKVDVYSFGVLMFEVVCGRPVILNSSQQQIHIVQWASSSLKRGVIDDIMDPILNRQYDTSSVWKVLETALACVEFQSSKRPSMSDVFLGLKEAERLEIESINKQLFDPPSAEFMNQDDDGYSGYFDGR
;
A
#
# COMPACT_ATOMS: atom_id res chain seq x y z
N MET A 1 -24.49 -10.93 -14.67
CA MET A 1 -24.66 -10.36 -13.31
C MET A 1 -23.81 -9.10 -13.22
N ASN A 2 -24.34 -7.99 -12.70
CA ASN A 2 -23.56 -6.75 -12.57
C ASN A 2 -22.62 -6.88 -11.36
N MET A 3 -21.32 -7.10 -11.61
CA MET A 3 -20.32 -7.45 -10.58
C MET A 3 -19.90 -6.28 -9.68
N THR A 4 -20.44 -5.08 -9.89
CA THR A 4 -20.10 -3.85 -9.15
C THR A 4 -20.58 -3.84 -7.69
N ASN A 5 -21.36 -4.83 -7.26
CA ASN A 5 -22.05 -4.80 -5.97
C ASN A 5 -21.50 -5.81 -4.94
N PHE A 6 -20.34 -6.42 -5.21
CA PHE A 6 -19.75 -7.44 -4.35
C PHE A 6 -18.27 -7.16 -4.07
N ILE A 7 -17.86 -7.34 -2.81
CA ILE A 7 -16.46 -7.39 -2.40
C ILE A 7 -16.04 -8.87 -2.41
N PHE A 8 -14.92 -9.17 -3.07
CA PHE A 8 -14.36 -10.51 -3.16
C PHE A 8 -13.20 -10.65 -2.18
N SER A 9 -13.26 -11.65 -1.31
CA SER A 9 -12.14 -12.03 -0.43
C SER A 9 -11.52 -13.33 -0.97
N PRO A 10 -10.22 -13.37 -1.32
CA PRO A 10 -9.60 -14.58 -1.84
C PRO A 10 -9.61 -15.69 -0.78
N VAL A 11 -9.95 -16.91 -1.20
CA VAL A 11 -10.04 -18.09 -0.35
C VAL A 11 -8.92 -19.07 -0.72
N LEU A 12 -8.85 -19.46 -2.00
CA LEU A 12 -7.91 -20.46 -2.47
C LEU A 12 -7.57 -20.22 -3.95
N ARG A 13 -6.32 -20.52 -4.33
CA ARG A 13 -5.89 -20.61 -5.73
C ARG A 13 -5.31 -21.98 -5.98
N SER A 14 -5.86 -22.65 -6.97
CA SER A 14 -5.63 -24.04 -7.28
C SER A 14 -4.83 -24.15 -8.57
N ASN A 15 -3.69 -24.82 -8.52
CA ASN A 15 -2.97 -25.34 -9.67
C ASN A 15 -3.35 -26.81 -9.86
N PHE A 16 -3.88 -27.17 -11.02
CA PHE A 16 -4.24 -28.56 -11.34
C PHE A 16 -3.21 -29.24 -12.26
N GLY A 17 -2.12 -28.55 -12.55
CA GLY A 17 -0.99 -28.98 -13.38
C GLY A 17 0.05 -29.87 -12.70
N VAL A 18 1.11 -30.23 -13.44
CA VAL A 18 2.25 -31.03 -12.93
C VAL A 18 3.23 -30.10 -12.20
N LEU A 19 3.83 -30.58 -11.11
CA LEU A 19 4.94 -29.90 -10.44
C LEU A 19 6.29 -30.51 -10.85
N PRO A 20 7.38 -29.72 -10.82
CA PRO A 20 8.73 -30.26 -10.99
C PRO A 20 9.00 -31.37 -9.95
N SER A 21 9.62 -32.47 -10.40
CA SER A 21 9.93 -33.65 -9.57
C SER A 21 10.91 -33.38 -8.41
N ALA A 22 11.53 -32.20 -8.38
CA ALA A 22 12.26 -31.65 -7.23
C ALA A 22 11.93 -30.16 -7.08
N GLY A 23 11.01 -29.81 -6.17
CA GLY A 23 10.60 -28.43 -5.94
C GLY A 23 9.45 -28.27 -4.94
N PRO A 24 9.08 -27.03 -4.57
CA PRO A 24 7.96 -26.74 -3.68
C PRO A 24 6.62 -27.15 -4.30
N THR A 25 5.63 -27.49 -3.46
CA THR A 25 4.29 -27.98 -3.87
C THR A 25 3.33 -26.90 -4.38
N PHE A 26 3.87 -25.74 -4.76
CA PHE A 26 3.09 -24.56 -5.13
C PHE A 26 3.84 -23.69 -6.14
N ILE A 27 3.09 -22.94 -6.95
CA ILE A 27 3.63 -21.93 -7.87
C ILE A 27 3.41 -20.56 -7.23
N ARG A 28 4.49 -19.77 -7.13
CA ARG A 28 4.49 -18.38 -6.67
C ARG A 28 5.62 -17.61 -7.36
N TYR A 29 6.00 -16.43 -6.89
CA TYR A 29 7.16 -15.72 -7.44
C TYR A 29 8.41 -16.63 -7.53
N PRO A 30 9.21 -16.60 -8.62
CA PRO A 30 9.16 -15.68 -9.76
C PRO A 30 8.18 -16.07 -10.88
N ASN A 31 7.53 -17.22 -10.76
CA ASN A 31 6.65 -17.75 -11.80
C ASN A 31 5.33 -16.97 -11.85
N ASP A 32 4.79 -16.58 -10.69
CA ASP A 32 3.68 -15.63 -10.59
C ASP A 32 4.18 -14.22 -10.26
N GLN A 33 3.98 -13.28 -11.19
CA GLN A 33 4.38 -11.87 -11.06
C GLN A 33 3.66 -11.12 -9.94
N PHE A 34 2.55 -11.64 -9.41
CA PHE A 34 1.82 -11.07 -8.28
C PHE A 34 2.17 -11.73 -6.94
N ASP A 35 3.15 -12.65 -6.95
CA ASP A 35 3.47 -13.58 -5.85
C ASP A 35 2.23 -14.27 -5.26
N ARG A 36 1.20 -14.49 -6.08
CA ARG A 36 0.02 -15.26 -5.67
C ARG A 36 0.45 -16.70 -5.45
N LEU A 37 0.02 -17.27 -4.32
CA LEU A 37 0.27 -18.66 -4.00
C LEU A 37 -0.74 -19.56 -4.69
N TRP A 38 -0.31 -20.30 -5.71
CA TRP A 38 -1.08 -21.34 -6.39
C TRP A 38 -0.72 -22.70 -5.81
N LEU A 39 -1.63 -23.28 -5.04
CA LEU A 39 -1.42 -24.57 -4.39
C LEU A 39 -1.71 -25.70 -5.38
N ASN A 40 -0.81 -26.68 -5.47
CA ASN A 40 -1.12 -27.88 -6.24
C ASN A 40 -2.16 -28.71 -5.49
N VAL A 41 -3.33 -28.86 -6.10
CA VAL A 41 -4.46 -29.63 -5.55
C VAL A 41 -4.85 -30.78 -6.48
N ALA A 42 -3.99 -31.12 -7.44
CA ALA A 42 -4.25 -32.20 -8.40
C ALA A 42 -4.43 -33.56 -7.71
N ALA A 43 -3.82 -33.76 -6.53
CA ALA A 43 -3.98 -34.98 -5.72
C ALA A 43 -5.37 -35.12 -5.08
N GLU A 44 -6.14 -34.04 -4.97
CA GLU A 44 -7.50 -34.05 -4.41
C GLU A 44 -8.56 -34.41 -5.46
N ALA A 45 -8.20 -34.27 -6.75
CA ALA A 45 -9.04 -34.64 -7.86
C ALA A 45 -9.03 -36.16 -8.10
N ARG A 46 -10.18 -36.72 -8.46
CA ARG A 46 -10.36 -38.17 -8.70
C ARG A 46 -10.54 -38.45 -10.18
N ASN A 47 -10.06 -39.61 -10.65
CA ASN A 47 -10.20 -40.09 -12.04
C ASN A 47 -9.58 -39.16 -13.09
N VAL A 48 -8.42 -38.60 -12.78
CA VAL A 48 -7.78 -37.56 -13.58
C VAL A 48 -6.36 -37.95 -13.97
N ARG A 49 -5.92 -37.46 -15.12
CA ARG A 49 -4.54 -37.50 -15.60
C ARG A 49 -4.10 -36.06 -15.84
N VAL A 50 -2.80 -35.78 -15.77
CA VAL A 50 -2.26 -34.46 -16.09
C VAL A 50 -1.51 -34.54 -17.41
N THR A 51 -1.69 -33.54 -18.27
CA THR A 51 -0.91 -33.38 -19.50
C THR A 51 -0.17 -32.05 -19.50
N GLU A 52 0.94 -31.99 -20.21
CA GLU A 52 1.80 -30.80 -20.37
C GLU A 52 1.89 -30.41 -21.84
N SER A 53 2.03 -29.12 -22.12
CA SER A 53 2.25 -28.58 -23.46
C SER A 53 3.67 -28.12 -23.67
N SER A 54 4.16 -28.19 -24.91
CA SER A 54 5.36 -27.49 -25.38
C SER A 54 5.07 -26.13 -26.02
N ILE A 55 3.79 -25.71 -26.07
CA ILE A 55 3.36 -24.49 -26.75
C ILE A 55 3.62 -23.27 -25.85
N ASN A 56 4.16 -22.21 -26.46
CA ASN A 56 4.48 -20.96 -25.78
C ASN A 56 3.20 -20.14 -25.53
N VAL A 57 2.79 -19.95 -24.27
CA VAL A 57 1.52 -19.31 -23.87
C VAL A 57 1.66 -17.77 -23.77
N ASP A 58 2.55 -17.19 -24.56
CA ASP A 58 3.01 -15.79 -24.43
C ASP A 58 1.94 -14.72 -24.76
N ASP A 59 0.82 -15.08 -25.38
CA ASP A 59 -0.21 -14.12 -25.82
C ASP A 59 -1.26 -13.75 -24.72
N PHE A 60 -1.11 -14.24 -23.49
CA PHE A 60 -2.12 -14.08 -22.43
C PHE A 60 -1.87 -12.90 -21.47
N TYR A 61 -1.07 -11.89 -21.84
CA TYR A 61 -0.82 -10.72 -20.98
C TYR A 61 -1.98 -9.71 -21.00
N THR A 62 -3.04 -10.00 -20.25
CA THR A 62 -3.84 -8.96 -19.59
C THR A 62 -3.54 -8.95 -18.09
N ASN A 63 -3.74 -7.81 -17.45
CA ASN A 63 -3.11 -7.42 -16.18
C ASN A 63 -3.48 -8.25 -14.93
N GLU A 64 -4.16 -9.41 -15.00
CA GLU A 64 -4.56 -10.19 -13.80
C GLU A 64 -4.51 -11.73 -13.99
N ASN A 65 -3.98 -12.24 -15.11
CA ASN A 65 -4.06 -13.68 -15.43
C ASN A 65 -3.09 -14.58 -14.64
N PRO A 66 -3.37 -15.90 -14.52
CA PRO A 66 -2.47 -16.88 -13.90
C PRO A 66 -1.10 -16.95 -14.58
N PRO A 67 -0.06 -17.43 -13.88
CA PRO A 67 1.27 -17.56 -14.46
C PRO A 67 1.32 -18.63 -15.55
N VAL A 68 2.25 -18.49 -16.50
CA VAL A 68 2.44 -19.42 -17.62
C VAL A 68 2.60 -20.87 -17.13
N GLN A 69 3.29 -21.07 -15.99
CA GLN A 69 3.51 -22.37 -15.39
C GLN A 69 2.20 -23.05 -14.92
N VAL A 70 1.17 -22.28 -14.57
CA VAL A 70 -0.18 -22.82 -14.29
C VAL A 70 -0.88 -23.19 -15.60
N MET A 71 -0.70 -22.39 -16.66
CA MET A 71 -1.39 -22.57 -17.95
C MET A 71 -0.73 -23.61 -18.88
N GLN A 72 0.52 -24.01 -18.63
CA GLN A 72 1.26 -25.00 -19.43
C GLN A 72 0.87 -26.45 -19.18
N SER A 73 0.12 -26.72 -18.12
CA SER A 73 -0.35 -28.06 -17.78
C SER A 73 -1.80 -28.04 -17.35
N ALA A 74 -2.50 -29.14 -17.61
CA ALA A 74 -3.92 -29.23 -17.34
C ALA A 74 -4.32 -30.63 -16.89
N LEU A 75 -5.32 -30.65 -16.01
CA LEU A 75 -6.01 -31.84 -15.57
C LEU A 75 -7.01 -32.30 -16.63
N ILE A 76 -6.99 -33.59 -16.93
CA ILE A 76 -7.89 -34.30 -17.84
C ILE A 76 -8.67 -35.31 -17.00
N GLY A 77 -9.99 -35.15 -16.91
CA GLY A 77 -10.87 -36.15 -16.29
C GLY A 77 -11.34 -37.17 -17.30
N ASP A 78 -11.38 -38.45 -16.90
CA ASP A 78 -12.00 -39.52 -17.67
C ASP A 78 -13.19 -40.09 -16.88
N PRO A 79 -14.46 -39.93 -17.32
CA PRO A 79 -15.00 -38.95 -18.27
C PRO A 79 -15.34 -37.59 -17.65
N ASP A 80 -15.25 -37.48 -16.31
CA ASP A 80 -15.62 -36.28 -15.54
C ASP A 80 -14.50 -35.86 -14.60
N ILE A 81 -14.25 -34.55 -14.47
CA ILE A 81 -13.39 -34.00 -13.42
C ILE A 81 -14.28 -33.70 -12.20
N VAL A 82 -13.90 -34.19 -11.02
CA VAL A 82 -14.57 -33.86 -9.74
C VAL A 82 -13.61 -33.11 -8.83
N LEU A 83 -13.98 -31.88 -8.44
CA LEU A 83 -13.17 -31.02 -7.57
C LEU A 83 -13.94 -30.66 -6.29
N PRO A 84 -13.58 -31.26 -5.16
CA PRO A 84 -14.17 -30.91 -3.88
C PRO A 84 -13.43 -29.74 -3.22
N TYR A 85 -14.17 -28.73 -2.77
CA TYR A 85 -13.71 -27.71 -1.83
C TYR A 85 -14.41 -27.94 -0.49
N HIS A 86 -13.63 -28.13 0.57
CA HIS A 86 -14.12 -28.47 1.90
C HIS A 86 -13.95 -27.31 2.90
N GLY A 87 -14.73 -27.32 3.98
CA GLY A 87 -14.54 -26.41 5.11
C GLY A 87 -14.92 -24.95 4.83
N LEU A 88 -15.81 -24.72 3.87
CA LEU A 88 -16.35 -23.41 3.53
C LEU A 88 -17.49 -23.02 4.48
N ASP A 89 -17.77 -21.71 4.58
CA ASP A 89 -18.86 -21.18 5.39
C ASP A 89 -20.22 -21.52 4.76
N PRO A 90 -21.06 -22.36 5.37
CA PRO A 90 -22.33 -22.82 4.79
C PRO A 90 -23.31 -21.68 4.42
N ASN A 91 -23.14 -20.51 5.02
CA ASN A 91 -24.03 -19.36 4.82
C ASN A 91 -23.48 -18.33 3.82
N ALA A 92 -22.27 -18.54 3.31
CA ALA A 92 -21.63 -17.62 2.38
C ALA A 92 -21.91 -17.99 0.92
N LYS A 93 -21.78 -17.02 0.02
CA LYS A 93 -21.70 -17.28 -1.42
C LYS A 93 -20.26 -17.13 -1.88
N TYR A 94 -19.87 -17.97 -2.82
CA TYR A 94 -18.53 -17.99 -3.37
C TYR A 94 -18.57 -17.66 -4.86
N PHE A 95 -17.61 -16.86 -5.30
CA PHE A 95 -17.31 -16.60 -6.70
C PHE A 95 -16.13 -17.48 -7.07
N VAL A 96 -16.26 -18.24 -8.16
CA VAL A 96 -15.21 -19.15 -8.63
C VAL A 96 -14.87 -18.79 -10.06
N GLU A 97 -13.59 -18.71 -10.35
CA GLU A 97 -13.04 -18.50 -11.68
C GLU A 97 -12.18 -19.70 -12.06
N PHE A 98 -12.51 -20.35 -13.18
CA PHE A 98 -11.79 -21.49 -13.74
C PHE A 98 -10.97 -21.06 -14.94
N TYR A 99 -9.74 -21.55 -15.03
CA TYR A 99 -8.81 -21.33 -16.13
C TYR A 99 -8.61 -22.64 -16.89
N PHE A 100 -8.92 -22.61 -18.17
CA PHE A 100 -8.80 -23.76 -19.07
C PHE A 100 -7.68 -23.52 -20.07
N ALA A 101 -6.95 -24.57 -20.41
CA ALA A 101 -5.88 -24.55 -21.41
C ALA A 101 -6.11 -25.65 -22.45
N GLU A 102 -6.38 -25.28 -23.71
CA GLU A 102 -6.40 -26.18 -24.85
C GLU A 102 -4.98 -26.49 -25.31
N ILE A 103 -4.46 -27.59 -24.82
CA ILE A 103 -3.08 -28.03 -25.06
C ILE A 103 -2.98 -29.29 -25.91
N ASP A 104 -4.11 -29.80 -26.45
CA ASP A 104 -4.13 -30.97 -27.36
C ASP A 104 -4.09 -30.55 -28.84
N PRO A 105 -2.98 -30.80 -29.56
CA PRO A 105 -2.87 -30.46 -30.98
C PRO A 105 -3.83 -31.27 -31.89
N ALA A 106 -4.31 -32.45 -31.47
CA ALA A 106 -5.25 -33.25 -32.25
C ALA A 106 -6.67 -32.65 -32.23
N VAL A 107 -7.03 -31.96 -31.13
CA VAL A 107 -8.34 -31.31 -30.96
C VAL A 107 -8.40 -29.99 -31.72
N ASN A 108 -7.28 -29.28 -31.84
CA ASN A 108 -7.17 -28.09 -32.69
C ASN A 108 -7.53 -28.34 -34.16
N ALA A 109 -7.30 -29.55 -34.68
CA ALA A 109 -7.67 -29.92 -36.05
C ALA A 109 -9.16 -30.27 -36.21
N SER A 110 -9.77 -30.89 -35.19
CA SER A 110 -11.18 -31.32 -35.23
C SER A 110 -12.16 -30.26 -34.75
N ARG A 111 -11.71 -29.28 -33.95
CA ARG A 111 -12.51 -28.21 -33.33
C ARG A 111 -13.73 -28.71 -32.55
N GLN A 112 -13.59 -29.80 -31.79
CA GLN A 112 -14.70 -30.49 -31.13
C GLN A 112 -14.49 -30.68 -29.61
N ARG A 113 -14.28 -29.62 -28.82
CA ARG A 113 -14.23 -29.69 -27.34
C ARG A 113 -15.39 -28.92 -26.70
N SER A 114 -16.33 -29.66 -26.12
CA SER A 114 -17.49 -29.08 -25.47
C SER A 114 -17.90 -29.84 -24.22
N PHE A 115 -18.16 -29.11 -23.15
CA PHE A 115 -18.50 -29.66 -21.84
C PHE A 115 -19.45 -28.77 -21.04
N ASN A 116 -20.06 -29.35 -20.01
CA ASN A 116 -20.91 -28.66 -19.03
C ASN A 116 -20.22 -28.60 -17.66
N ILE A 117 -20.54 -27.57 -16.88
CA ILE A 117 -20.04 -27.41 -15.52
C ILE A 117 -21.23 -27.51 -14.56
N TYR A 118 -21.15 -28.42 -13.61
CA TYR A 118 -22.11 -28.58 -12.53
C TYR A 118 -21.44 -28.20 -11.21
N ALA A 119 -22.14 -27.45 -10.38
CA ALA A 119 -21.73 -27.19 -8.99
C ALA A 119 -22.78 -27.80 -8.07
N ASN A 120 -22.37 -28.70 -7.18
CA ASN A 120 -23.26 -29.43 -6.27
C ASN A 120 -24.43 -30.16 -7.00
N GLY A 121 -24.23 -30.52 -8.27
CA GLY A 121 -25.25 -31.15 -9.12
C GLY A 121 -26.06 -30.17 -9.98
N ASP A 122 -25.96 -28.87 -9.76
CA ASP A 122 -26.68 -27.85 -10.52
C ASP A 122 -25.87 -27.33 -11.71
N LEU A 123 -26.47 -27.34 -12.90
CA LEU A 123 -25.85 -26.85 -14.14
C LEU A 123 -25.61 -25.33 -14.05
N GLN A 124 -24.35 -24.92 -14.20
CA GLN A 124 -23.95 -23.51 -14.06
C GLN A 124 -24.01 -22.74 -15.39
N ASN A 125 -23.74 -23.41 -16.51
CA ASN A 125 -23.73 -22.81 -17.85
C ASN A 125 -25.12 -22.86 -18.51
N SER A 126 -26.06 -22.05 -18.01
CA SER A 126 -27.45 -22.01 -18.50
C SER A 126 -27.63 -21.55 -19.95
N ASN A 127 -26.61 -20.90 -20.54
CA ASN A 127 -26.66 -20.29 -21.89
C ASN A 127 -26.14 -21.23 -23.00
N GLY A 128 -25.93 -22.50 -22.70
CA GLY A 128 -25.39 -23.50 -23.63
C GLY A 128 -24.12 -24.15 -23.11
N ALA A 129 -23.76 -25.29 -23.70
CA ALA A 129 -22.50 -25.96 -23.40
C ALA A 129 -21.30 -25.04 -23.69
N ILE A 130 -20.25 -25.15 -22.88
CA ILE A 130 -19.03 -24.40 -23.11
C ILE A 130 -18.35 -25.05 -24.31
N ASP A 131 -18.25 -24.32 -25.42
CA ASP A 131 -17.49 -24.71 -26.61
C ASP A 131 -16.19 -23.90 -26.65
N VAL A 132 -15.06 -24.60 -26.53
CA VAL A 132 -13.73 -24.01 -26.46
C VAL A 132 -13.43 -23.19 -27.71
N PHE A 133 -13.85 -23.65 -28.90
CA PHE A 133 -13.50 -23.03 -30.18
C PHE A 133 -14.46 -21.88 -30.53
N GLY A 134 -15.73 -21.99 -30.15
CA GLY A 134 -16.71 -20.91 -30.27
C GLY A 134 -16.46 -19.73 -29.33
N THR A 135 -15.90 -20.00 -28.14
CA THR A 135 -15.66 -18.97 -27.11
C THR A 135 -14.38 -18.16 -27.38
N THR A 136 -13.36 -18.79 -27.95
CA THR A 136 -12.04 -18.16 -28.13
C THR A 136 -11.72 -17.75 -29.57
N GLY A 137 -12.25 -18.42 -30.59
CA GLY A 137 -11.92 -18.09 -31.98
C GLY A 137 -10.55 -18.59 -32.45
N ALA A 138 -10.03 -19.67 -31.83
CA ALA A 138 -8.77 -20.40 -32.11
C ALA A 138 -7.59 -20.16 -31.12
N TYR A 139 -7.85 -19.75 -29.88
CA TYR A 139 -6.81 -19.56 -28.85
C TYR A 139 -6.76 -20.70 -27.83
N ALA A 140 -5.58 -20.90 -27.24
CA ALA A 140 -5.26 -22.03 -26.38
C ALA A 140 -5.67 -21.88 -24.91
N ALA A 141 -6.27 -20.77 -24.47
CA ALA A 141 -6.68 -20.59 -23.06
C ALA A 141 -7.92 -19.71 -22.91
N PHE A 142 -8.75 -19.98 -21.89
CA PHE A 142 -9.95 -19.17 -21.58
C PHE A 142 -10.39 -19.30 -20.12
N THR A 143 -11.25 -18.38 -19.67
CA THR A 143 -11.77 -18.32 -18.30
C THR A 143 -13.28 -18.49 -18.24
N GLN A 144 -13.78 -19.10 -17.17
CA GLN A 144 -15.22 -19.13 -16.85
C GLN A 144 -15.47 -18.90 -15.38
N TYR A 145 -16.53 -18.17 -15.06
CA TYR A 145 -16.84 -17.79 -13.69
C TYR A 145 -18.30 -17.94 -13.32
N PHE A 146 -18.56 -18.31 -12.06
CA PHE A 146 -19.90 -18.52 -11.52
C PHE A 146 -19.98 -18.15 -10.04
N VAL A 147 -21.19 -17.89 -9.54
CA VAL A 147 -21.46 -17.69 -8.12
C VAL A 147 -22.22 -18.89 -7.57
N VAL A 148 -21.65 -19.56 -6.58
CA VAL A 148 -22.17 -20.81 -6.01
C VAL A 148 -22.30 -20.72 -4.49
N GLY A 149 -23.29 -21.43 -3.94
CA GLY A 149 -23.44 -21.62 -2.50
C GLY A 149 -22.88 -22.99 -2.08
N PRO A 150 -22.26 -23.09 -0.90
CA PRO A 150 -21.86 -24.37 -0.33
C PRO A 150 -23.07 -25.19 0.12
N THR A 151 -22.86 -26.50 0.25
CA THR A 151 -23.82 -27.39 0.90
C THR A 151 -23.90 -27.10 2.41
N ALA A 152 -24.90 -27.68 3.09
CA ALA A 152 -25.05 -27.55 4.54
C ALA A 152 -23.81 -28.00 5.36
N LYS A 153 -22.90 -28.77 4.75
CA LYS A 153 -21.64 -29.22 5.35
C LYS A 153 -20.44 -28.30 5.06
N GLY A 154 -20.64 -27.22 4.32
CA GLY A 154 -19.56 -26.33 3.91
C GLY A 154 -18.74 -26.87 2.72
N ASP A 155 -19.32 -27.76 1.92
CA ASP A 155 -18.64 -28.36 0.77
C ASP A 155 -19.18 -27.81 -0.55
N ILE A 156 -18.30 -27.61 -1.54
CA ILE A 156 -18.66 -27.38 -2.94
C ILE A 156 -17.98 -28.43 -3.81
N SER A 157 -18.73 -29.14 -4.63
CA SER A 157 -18.19 -30.08 -5.63
C SER A 157 -18.46 -29.58 -7.03
N PHE A 158 -17.41 -29.46 -7.84
CA PHE A 158 -17.54 -29.13 -9.27
C PHE A 158 -17.35 -30.37 -10.12
N ASN A 159 -18.28 -30.59 -11.06
CA ASN A 159 -18.23 -31.67 -12.04
C ASN A 159 -18.17 -31.10 -13.46
N PHE A 160 -17.27 -31.61 -14.29
CA PHE A 160 -17.09 -31.21 -15.67
C PHE A 160 -17.42 -32.38 -16.59
N THR A 161 -18.53 -32.31 -17.32
CA THR A 161 -19.03 -33.46 -18.10
C THR A 161 -18.99 -33.19 -19.60
N VAL A 162 -18.48 -34.13 -20.38
CA VAL A 162 -18.43 -34.02 -21.85
C VAL A 162 -19.85 -33.97 -22.44
N THR A 163 -20.06 -33.15 -23.47
CA THR A 163 -21.33 -33.13 -24.18
C THR A 163 -21.39 -34.19 -25.28
N ASN A 164 -22.60 -34.57 -25.71
CA ASN A 164 -22.81 -35.56 -26.78
C ASN A 164 -22.17 -35.18 -28.14
N THR A 165 -21.78 -33.92 -28.30
CA THR A 165 -21.16 -33.36 -29.51
C THR A 165 -19.64 -33.33 -29.46
N SER A 166 -19.03 -33.69 -28.33
CA SER A 166 -17.59 -33.70 -28.13
C SER A 166 -17.11 -35.07 -27.72
N LEU A 167 -15.93 -35.46 -28.20
CA LEU A 167 -15.24 -36.69 -27.78
C LEU A 167 -14.13 -36.40 -26.76
N TYR A 168 -13.95 -35.14 -26.36
CA TYR A 168 -12.79 -34.68 -25.61
C TYR A 168 -13.20 -33.97 -24.30
N PRO A 169 -12.65 -34.37 -23.14
CA PRO A 169 -13.01 -33.81 -21.82
C PRO A 169 -12.46 -32.40 -21.57
N ALA A 170 -12.86 -31.74 -20.49
CA ALA A 170 -12.31 -30.43 -20.13
C ALA A 170 -10.82 -30.52 -19.75
N TYR A 171 -10.04 -29.51 -20.15
CA TYR A 171 -8.63 -29.37 -19.75
C TYR A 171 -8.52 -28.20 -18.77
N LEU A 172 -8.48 -28.54 -17.47
CA LEU A 172 -8.50 -27.54 -16.41
C LEU A 172 -7.08 -27.26 -15.91
N ALA A 173 -6.62 -26.02 -16.08
CA ALA A 173 -5.29 -25.59 -15.70
C ALA A 173 -5.24 -25.06 -14.24
N GLY A 174 -6.20 -24.20 -13.89
CA GLY A 174 -6.25 -23.59 -12.56
C GLY A 174 -7.65 -23.13 -12.16
N ALA A 175 -7.80 -22.72 -10.89
CA ALA A 175 -9.01 -22.04 -10.42
C ALA A 175 -8.70 -21.06 -9.28
N GLU A 176 -9.48 -19.99 -9.18
CA GLU A 176 -9.50 -19.08 -8.05
C GLU A 176 -10.88 -19.09 -7.38
N LEU A 177 -10.89 -19.22 -6.05
CA LEU A 177 -12.09 -19.22 -5.22
C LEU A 177 -12.10 -17.98 -4.34
N PHE A 178 -13.21 -17.23 -4.36
CA PHE A 178 -13.40 -16.02 -3.58
C PHE A 178 -14.69 -16.08 -2.76
N LYS A 179 -14.66 -15.62 -1.51
CA LYS A 179 -15.87 -15.41 -0.71
C LYS A 179 -16.47 -14.05 -1.06
N THR A 180 -17.76 -14.03 -1.40
CA THR A 180 -18.48 -12.80 -1.75
C THR A 180 -19.08 -12.12 -0.52
N GLN A 181 -19.03 -10.79 -0.48
CA GLN A 181 -19.70 -9.96 0.51
C GLN A 181 -20.50 -8.85 -0.21
N PRO A 182 -21.73 -8.54 0.20
CA PRO A 182 -22.50 -7.45 -0.40
C PRO A 182 -21.81 -6.09 -0.14
N SER A 183 -21.69 -5.25 -1.17
CA SER A 183 -21.20 -3.88 -1.01
C SER A 183 -22.27 -3.01 -0.35
N ASN A 184 -21.98 -2.42 0.81
CA ASN A 184 -22.84 -1.37 1.38
C ASN A 184 -22.69 -0.06 0.55
N PRO A 185 -23.78 0.72 0.38
CA PRO A 185 -23.82 1.88 -0.52
C PRO A 185 -23.12 3.15 -0.01
N ILE A 186 -22.40 3.09 1.11
CA ILE A 186 -21.50 4.15 1.57
C ILE A 186 -20.09 3.60 1.41
N THR A 187 -19.29 4.19 0.52
CA THR A 187 -17.89 3.77 0.40
C THR A 187 -17.16 4.10 1.71
N LYS A 188 -16.15 3.31 2.10
CA LYS A 188 -15.37 3.56 3.34
C LYS A 188 -14.77 4.98 3.40
N SER A 189 -14.52 5.59 2.25
CA SER A 189 -14.12 7.00 2.11
C SER A 189 -15.22 8.00 2.46
N ASP A 190 -16.48 7.70 2.17
CA ASP A 190 -17.61 8.60 2.44
C ASP A 190 -17.96 8.63 3.94
N LEU A 191 -17.88 7.48 4.62
CA LEU A 191 -18.11 7.41 6.07
C LEU A 191 -17.07 8.21 6.86
N ARG A 192 -15.81 8.18 6.42
CA ARG A 192 -14.72 9.00 6.98
C ARG A 192 -15.05 10.49 6.86
N ASN A 193 -15.43 10.96 5.68
CA ASN A 193 -15.73 12.37 5.42
C ASN A 193 -16.91 12.86 6.28
N VAL A 194 -17.97 12.05 6.39
CA VAL A 194 -19.13 12.35 7.25
C VAL A 194 -18.71 12.50 8.71
N ILE A 195 -17.82 11.63 9.20
CA ILE A 195 -17.35 11.67 10.59
C ILE A 195 -16.39 12.83 10.85
N GLU A 196 -15.56 13.21 9.89
CA GLU A 196 -14.73 14.41 9.98
C GLU A 196 -15.58 15.69 10.07
N GLU A 197 -16.64 15.81 9.27
CA GLU A 197 -17.56 16.94 9.35
C GLU A 197 -18.26 17.01 10.72
N ILE A 198 -18.67 15.86 11.27
CA ILE A 198 -19.27 15.76 12.61
C ILE A 198 -18.30 16.26 13.68
N LYS A 199 -17.04 15.86 13.60
CA LYS A 199 -16.01 16.28 14.56
C LYS A 199 -15.75 17.78 14.50
N LEU A 200 -15.56 18.31 13.30
CA LEU A 200 -15.32 19.74 13.08
C LEU A 200 -16.47 20.59 13.61
N SER A 201 -17.72 20.15 13.36
CA SER A 201 -18.91 20.91 13.76
C SER A 201 -19.19 20.86 15.26
N LEU A 202 -18.82 19.77 15.94
CA LEU A 202 -19.08 19.56 17.37
C LEU A 202 -17.88 19.87 18.27
N GLY A 203 -16.75 20.30 17.70
CA GLY A 203 -15.53 20.63 18.45
C GLY A 203 -14.85 19.42 19.08
N LEU A 204 -14.97 18.23 18.47
CA LEU A 204 -14.39 16.99 19.00
C LEU A 204 -12.92 16.86 18.57
N SER A 205 -12.00 16.81 19.53
CA SER A 205 -10.57 16.59 19.27
C SER A 205 -10.15 15.17 19.65
N SER A 206 -10.15 14.24 18.69
CA SER A 206 -9.26 13.06 18.66
C SER A 206 -9.61 12.15 17.46
N TYR A 207 -8.55 11.64 16.81
CA TYR A 207 -8.50 10.54 15.84
C TYR A 207 -8.97 10.84 14.39
N THR A 208 -8.34 10.21 13.40
CA THR A 208 -8.65 10.31 11.96
C THR A 208 -8.66 8.94 11.29
N GLY A 209 -9.48 8.00 11.75
CA GLY A 209 -9.60 6.66 11.14
C GLY A 209 -11.04 6.14 10.99
N ASP A 210 -11.18 4.93 10.41
CA ASP A 210 -12.48 4.27 10.20
C ASP A 210 -13.17 4.03 11.57
N PRO A 211 -14.41 4.52 11.76
CA PRO A 211 -15.11 4.43 13.04
C PRO A 211 -15.53 3.04 13.48
N CYS A 212 -15.59 2.09 12.56
CA CYS A 212 -16.11 0.75 12.86
C CYS A 212 -15.05 -0.34 12.73
N LEU A 213 -13.79 0.01 12.50
CA LEU A 213 -12.72 -0.96 12.37
C LEU A 213 -11.40 -0.49 13.00
N PRO A 214 -10.70 -1.41 13.69
CA PRO A 214 -11.10 -2.77 14.05
C PRO A 214 -12.03 -2.79 15.29
N LEU A 215 -12.84 -3.86 15.39
CA LEU A 215 -13.74 -4.11 16.52
C LEU A 215 -12.93 -4.15 17.83
N GLY A 216 -13.35 -3.37 18.84
CA GLY A 216 -12.65 -3.22 20.13
C GLY A 216 -11.94 -1.87 20.35
N PHE A 217 -11.85 -1.02 19.33
CA PHE A 217 -11.34 0.37 19.42
C PHE A 217 -12.30 1.40 18.81
N GLU A 218 -13.60 1.11 18.85
CA GLU A 218 -14.67 2.05 18.48
C GLU A 218 -14.51 3.35 19.28
N TYR A 219 -14.86 4.51 18.68
CA TYR A 219 -14.84 5.77 19.42
C TYR A 219 -15.63 5.59 20.72
N ASN A 220 -15.15 6.10 21.86
CA ASN A 220 -15.87 5.99 23.14
C ASN A 220 -17.31 6.54 23.08
N TRP A 221 -17.60 7.33 22.04
CA TRP A 221 -18.89 7.95 21.75
C TRP A 221 -19.58 7.39 20.49
N LEU A 222 -19.05 6.36 19.82
CA LEU A 222 -19.70 5.63 18.72
C LEU A 222 -19.84 4.15 19.06
N ASN A 223 -20.89 3.52 18.52
CA ASN A 223 -21.05 2.08 18.54
C ASN A 223 -21.31 1.61 17.10
N CYS A 224 -20.76 0.46 16.72
CA CYS A 224 -20.87 -0.07 15.37
C CYS A 224 -21.53 -1.46 15.34
N SER A 225 -22.35 -1.70 14.31
CA SER A 225 -22.92 -3.00 13.97
C SER A 225 -22.65 -3.29 12.50
N ASP A 226 -22.08 -4.46 12.19
CA ASP A 226 -21.82 -4.93 10.82
C ASP A 226 -21.07 -3.90 9.95
N SER A 227 -20.02 -3.28 10.50
CA SER A 227 -19.22 -2.21 9.84
C SER A 227 -19.98 -0.91 9.53
N SER A 228 -21.10 -0.64 10.23
CA SER A 228 -21.85 0.61 10.14
C SER A 228 -22.13 1.20 11.53
N ILE A 229 -22.24 2.52 11.64
CA ILE A 229 -22.49 3.20 12.93
C ILE A 229 -23.94 2.94 13.36
N SER A 230 -24.11 2.30 14.51
CA SER A 230 -25.40 1.94 15.09
C SER A 230 -25.84 2.90 16.20
N ALA A 231 -24.91 3.54 16.91
CA ALA A 231 -25.21 4.53 17.95
C ALA A 231 -24.18 5.65 18.07
N ILE A 232 -24.62 6.82 18.51
CA ILE A 232 -23.79 7.98 18.90
C ILE A 232 -24.11 8.35 20.36
N SER A 233 -23.12 8.44 21.23
CA SER A 233 -23.27 8.76 22.66
C SER A 233 -22.27 9.84 23.10
N LEU A 234 -22.69 11.10 23.04
CA LEU A 234 -21.90 12.30 23.38
C LEU A 234 -22.48 13.09 24.56
N SER A 235 -23.16 12.42 25.51
CA SER A 235 -23.74 13.12 26.67
C SER A 235 -22.65 13.69 27.60
N ASN A 236 -22.77 14.95 28.02
CA ASN A 236 -21.81 15.65 28.90
C ASN A 236 -20.38 15.80 28.33
N TYR A 237 -20.23 15.84 27.01
CA TYR A 237 -18.92 15.99 26.35
C TYR A 237 -18.46 17.46 26.21
N HIS A 238 -19.20 18.42 26.76
CA HIS A 238 -18.96 19.85 26.60
C HIS A 238 -18.91 20.31 25.12
N THR A 239 -19.56 19.57 24.22
CA THR A 239 -19.62 19.92 22.79
C THR A 239 -20.38 21.22 22.59
N SER A 240 -20.01 21.99 21.56
CA SER A 240 -20.65 23.26 21.22
C SER A 240 -20.78 23.40 19.71
N GLY A 241 -21.61 24.35 19.26
CA GLY A 241 -21.91 24.54 17.83
C GLY A 241 -23.26 23.98 17.41
N MET A 242 -23.45 23.79 16.10
CA MET A 242 -24.69 23.29 15.49
C MET A 242 -24.57 21.80 15.18
N ILE A 243 -25.71 21.09 15.18
CA ILE A 243 -25.76 19.70 14.72
C ILE A 243 -25.61 19.69 13.19
N PRO A 244 -24.54 19.11 12.61
CA PRO A 244 -24.31 19.14 11.17
C PRO A 244 -25.31 18.26 10.41
N SER A 245 -25.69 18.71 9.21
CA SER A 245 -26.60 17.96 8.33
C SER A 245 -26.02 16.63 7.85
N ALA A 246 -24.69 16.48 7.81
CA ALA A 246 -24.04 15.23 7.42
C ALA A 246 -24.39 14.04 8.31
N ILE A 247 -24.83 14.26 9.56
CA ILE A 247 -25.34 13.19 10.45
C ILE A 247 -26.53 12.45 9.79
N SER A 248 -27.31 13.12 8.94
CA SER A 248 -28.40 12.50 8.19
C SER A 248 -27.93 11.40 7.23
N ALA A 249 -26.66 11.40 6.79
CA ALA A 249 -26.11 10.36 5.93
C ALA A 249 -25.91 9.02 6.66
N LEU A 250 -25.87 9.02 8.00
CA LEU A 250 -25.78 7.83 8.83
C LEU A 250 -27.16 7.17 8.94
N THR A 251 -27.54 6.37 7.95
CA THR A 251 -28.88 5.75 7.91
C THR A 251 -29.05 4.61 8.92
N SER A 252 -27.97 3.91 9.30
CA SER A 252 -27.99 2.77 10.23
C SER A 252 -28.14 3.14 11.72
N ILE A 253 -28.04 4.42 12.09
CA ILE A 253 -28.11 4.83 13.50
C ILE A 253 -29.49 4.58 14.11
N THR A 254 -29.53 3.92 15.27
CA THR A 254 -30.76 3.64 16.02
C THR A 254 -30.83 4.38 17.35
N LYS A 255 -29.67 4.80 17.89
CA LYS A 255 -29.57 5.54 19.16
C LYS A 255 -28.66 6.76 19.02
N MET A 256 -29.08 7.91 19.51
CA MET A 256 -28.32 9.15 19.50
C MET A 256 -28.54 9.91 20.81
N ASN A 257 -27.51 10.01 21.64
CA ASN A 257 -27.55 10.77 22.89
C ASN A 257 -26.58 11.95 22.84
N LEU A 258 -27.12 13.17 22.85
CA LEU A 258 -26.39 14.44 22.86
C LEU A 258 -26.70 15.28 24.11
N GLN A 259 -27.25 14.69 25.17
CA GLN A 259 -27.73 15.44 26.35
C GLN A 259 -26.63 16.24 27.06
N ASN A 260 -27.02 17.34 27.70
CA ASN A 260 -26.17 18.16 28.59
C ASN A 260 -24.87 18.63 27.91
N ASN A 261 -24.99 19.24 26.74
CA ASN A 261 -23.88 19.90 26.05
C ASN A 261 -24.21 21.39 25.86
N ASN A 262 -23.36 22.12 25.15
CA ASN A 262 -23.56 23.52 24.79
C ASN A 262 -23.96 23.67 23.30
N LEU A 263 -24.73 22.71 22.78
CA LEU A 263 -25.18 22.73 21.39
C LEU A 263 -26.28 23.77 21.19
N SER A 264 -26.32 24.39 20.01
CA SER A 264 -27.27 25.44 19.67
C SER A 264 -27.77 25.31 18.23
N GLY A 265 -28.89 25.97 17.93
CA GLY A 265 -29.45 26.02 16.58
C GLY A 265 -30.46 24.90 16.27
N ALA A 266 -30.82 24.78 15.00
CA ALA A 266 -31.89 23.90 14.55
C ALA A 266 -31.45 22.43 14.47
N ILE A 267 -32.34 21.52 14.85
CA ILE A 267 -32.14 20.09 14.65
C ILE A 267 -32.40 19.75 13.17
N PRO A 268 -31.51 18.99 12.50
CA PRO A 268 -31.72 18.53 11.12
C PRO A 268 -33.06 17.80 10.96
N ALA A 269 -33.84 18.19 9.93
CA ALA A 269 -35.21 17.73 9.74
C ALA A 269 -35.35 16.20 9.63
N ASP A 270 -34.36 15.51 9.06
CA ASP A 270 -34.39 14.06 8.92
C ASP A 270 -34.21 13.34 10.26
N LEU A 271 -33.45 13.89 11.19
CA LEU A 271 -33.33 13.35 12.55
C LEU A 271 -34.65 13.51 13.32
N LEU A 272 -35.31 14.65 13.17
CA LEU A 272 -36.65 14.89 13.70
C LEU A 272 -37.68 13.90 13.15
N LYS A 273 -37.70 13.68 11.83
CA LYS A 273 -38.59 12.70 11.18
C LYS A 273 -38.33 11.29 11.71
N ARG A 274 -37.07 10.88 11.84
CA ARG A 274 -36.70 9.54 12.34
C ARG A 274 -37.08 9.35 13.81
N LYS A 275 -36.93 10.39 14.63
CA LYS A 275 -37.43 10.40 16.01
C LYS A 275 -38.95 10.25 16.06
N GLN A 276 -39.68 11.02 15.28
CA GLN A 276 -41.15 10.95 15.21
C GLN A 276 -41.65 9.57 14.72
N ALA A 277 -40.94 8.97 13.77
CA ALA A 277 -41.22 7.64 13.25
C ALA A 277 -40.77 6.49 14.18
N SER A 278 -40.23 6.78 15.38
CA SER A 278 -39.67 5.79 16.32
C SER A 278 -38.54 4.92 15.71
N LEU A 279 -37.85 5.43 14.69
CA LEU A 279 -36.71 4.78 14.03
C LEU A 279 -35.36 5.19 14.65
N LEU A 280 -35.35 6.23 15.49
CA LEU A 280 -34.17 6.77 16.16
C LEU A 280 -34.53 7.20 17.58
N ASP A 281 -33.90 6.60 18.59
CA ASP A 281 -33.91 7.09 19.97
C ASP A 281 -32.98 8.30 20.07
N PHE A 282 -33.55 9.52 19.96
CA PHE A 282 -32.79 10.77 19.95
C PHE A 282 -33.03 11.61 21.20
N GLN A 283 -32.00 11.66 22.06
CA GLN A 283 -31.98 12.37 23.34
C GLN A 283 -31.06 13.61 23.25
N PHE A 284 -31.58 14.80 23.53
CA PHE A 284 -30.85 16.06 23.34
C PHE A 284 -31.17 17.16 24.38
N SER A 285 -31.84 16.80 25.49
CA SER A 285 -32.15 17.74 26.58
C SER A 285 -30.89 18.35 27.20
N GLY A 286 -31.01 19.55 27.76
CA GLY A 286 -29.86 20.26 28.35
C GLY A 286 -28.99 20.99 27.33
N ASN A 287 -29.51 21.24 26.12
CA ASN A 287 -28.89 22.05 25.05
C ASN A 287 -29.81 23.22 24.65
N GLN A 288 -29.30 24.17 23.85
CA GLN A 288 -30.04 25.31 23.28
C GLN A 288 -30.57 25.01 21.86
N LEU A 289 -31.21 23.85 21.68
CA LEU A 289 -31.66 23.35 20.37
C LEU A 289 -33.13 23.68 20.09
N CYS A 290 -33.46 24.01 18.85
CA CYS A 290 -34.82 24.29 18.38
C CYS A 290 -35.39 23.11 17.54
N GLU A 291 -36.58 22.61 17.91
CA GLU A 291 -37.26 21.48 17.24
C GLU A 291 -38.06 21.86 15.98
N SER A 292 -37.99 23.12 15.52
CA SER A 292 -38.92 23.62 14.48
C SER A 292 -38.31 23.66 13.08
N SER A 293 -39.03 23.06 12.12
CA SER A 293 -38.85 23.23 10.68
C SER A 293 -39.52 24.50 10.12
N THR A 294 -40.12 25.35 10.96
CA THR A 294 -40.91 26.52 10.53
C THR A 294 -40.73 27.81 11.36
N VAL A 295 -39.76 27.88 12.28
CA VAL A 295 -39.45 29.11 13.02
C VAL A 295 -37.95 29.37 12.97
N THR A 296 -37.55 30.49 12.37
CA THR A 296 -36.18 31.02 12.41
C THR A 296 -35.77 31.18 13.87
N CYS A 297 -34.74 30.45 14.29
CA CYS A 297 -34.19 30.59 15.63
C CYS A 297 -33.55 31.99 15.71
N GLU A 298 -34.25 32.93 16.35
CA GLU A 298 -33.88 34.33 16.40
C GLU A 298 -32.56 34.49 17.18
N ALA A 299 -31.47 34.72 16.47
CA ALA A 299 -30.35 35.45 17.01
C ALA A 299 -30.76 36.94 17.09
N SER A 300 -30.53 37.56 18.25
CA SER A 300 -30.88 38.95 18.52
C SER A 300 -30.37 39.91 17.44
N PRO A 301 -31.17 40.89 16.96
CA PRO A 301 -30.75 41.78 15.88
C PRO A 301 -29.89 42.94 16.39
N SER A 302 -28.71 43.10 15.80
CA SER A 302 -28.00 44.39 15.73
C SER A 302 -28.52 45.17 14.51
N PRO A 303 -28.72 46.50 14.58
CA PRO A 303 -29.46 47.24 13.55
C PRO A 303 -28.60 47.79 12.41
N GLY A 304 -29.19 47.80 11.20
CA GLY A 304 -28.82 48.63 10.04
C GLY A 304 -28.29 47.82 8.85
N ASN A 305 -28.74 47.97 7.60
CA ASN A 305 -29.72 48.84 6.96
C ASN A 305 -30.25 48.09 5.73
N ALA A 306 -31.56 48.18 5.48
CA ALA A 306 -32.18 47.71 4.25
C ALA A 306 -32.10 48.79 3.17
N SER A 307 -31.72 48.41 1.94
CA SER A 307 -32.06 49.16 0.74
C SER A 307 -32.47 48.21 -0.38
N GLN A 308 -33.76 48.25 -0.73
CA GLN A 308 -34.35 47.56 -1.88
C GLN A 308 -33.92 48.22 -3.21
N LYS A 309 -33.67 47.43 -4.28
CA LYS A 309 -34.53 47.31 -5.49
C LYS A 309 -33.79 46.90 -6.78
N LYS A 310 -34.45 45.96 -7.48
CA LYS A 310 -34.72 45.82 -8.94
C LYS A 310 -33.75 45.05 -9.85
N ASN A 311 -34.40 44.17 -10.61
CA ASN A 311 -33.91 43.24 -11.62
C ASN A 311 -33.51 43.98 -12.92
N HIS A 312 -32.43 43.53 -13.56
CA HIS A 312 -32.10 43.87 -14.97
C HIS A 312 -31.74 42.59 -15.75
N LEU A 313 -32.75 41.94 -16.34
CA LEU A 313 -32.61 40.80 -17.24
C LEU A 313 -32.58 41.25 -18.73
N GLY A 314 -31.76 42.25 -19.06
CA GLY A 314 -31.83 42.89 -20.39
C GLY A 314 -30.51 43.22 -21.10
N ILE A 315 -29.35 42.89 -20.53
CA ILE A 315 -28.05 43.30 -21.12
C ILE A 315 -27.13 42.09 -21.44
N ILE A 316 -27.45 40.87 -20.98
CA ILE A 316 -26.55 39.71 -21.12
C ILE A 316 -26.60 39.06 -22.52
N ILE A 317 -27.61 39.32 -23.35
CA ILE A 317 -27.79 38.62 -24.63
C ILE A 317 -26.96 39.24 -25.78
N GLY A 318 -26.49 40.49 -25.65
CA GLY A 318 -25.71 41.16 -26.71
C GLY A 318 -24.21 40.85 -26.74
N ALA A 319 -23.61 40.49 -25.59
CA ALA A 319 -22.15 40.32 -25.49
C ALA A 319 -21.66 38.94 -25.98
N VAL A 320 -22.53 37.93 -25.97
CA VAL A 320 -22.17 36.54 -26.28
C VAL A 320 -21.99 36.31 -27.79
N VAL A 321 -22.75 37.01 -28.63
CA VAL A 321 -22.69 36.82 -30.09
C VAL A 321 -21.43 37.46 -30.71
N ALA A 322 -20.96 38.58 -30.16
CA ALA A 322 -19.72 39.22 -30.62
C ALA A 322 -18.46 38.43 -30.22
N GLY A 323 -18.49 37.79 -29.04
CA GLY A 323 -17.37 36.96 -28.55
C GLY A 323 -17.15 35.69 -29.38
N ILE A 324 -18.23 35.04 -29.83
CA ILE A 324 -18.15 33.80 -30.62
C ILE A 324 -17.57 34.06 -32.02
N LEU A 325 -17.89 35.20 -32.64
CA LEU A 325 -17.34 35.58 -33.95
C LEU A 325 -15.85 35.93 -33.88
N LEU A 326 -15.40 36.58 -32.80
CA LEU A 326 -13.99 36.90 -32.59
C LEU A 326 -13.13 35.66 -32.31
N MET A 327 -13.67 34.69 -31.56
CA MET A 327 -12.96 33.45 -31.26
C MET A 327 -12.84 32.53 -32.48
N GLY A 328 -13.86 32.50 -33.34
CA GLY A 328 -13.80 31.77 -34.62
C GLY A 328 -12.73 32.34 -35.57
N LEU A 329 -12.58 33.67 -35.63
CA LEU A 329 -11.58 34.32 -36.48
C LEU A 329 -10.15 34.03 -35.99
N ALA A 330 -9.93 34.02 -34.68
CA ALA A 330 -8.62 33.71 -34.08
C ALA A 330 -8.17 32.27 -34.36
N ILE A 331 -9.10 31.31 -34.30
CA ILE A 331 -8.83 29.89 -34.60
C ILE A 331 -8.52 29.70 -36.09
N ALA A 332 -9.25 30.38 -36.99
CA ALA A 332 -8.97 30.33 -38.42
C ALA A 332 -7.59 30.89 -38.78
N ILE A 333 -7.16 31.96 -38.10
CA ILE A 333 -5.82 32.55 -38.27
C ILE A 333 -4.74 31.60 -37.74
N ALA A 334 -4.97 30.94 -36.58
CA ALA A 334 -4.03 29.96 -36.03
C ALA A 334 -3.85 28.74 -36.95
N ILE A 335 -4.94 28.22 -37.52
CA ILE A 335 -4.89 27.11 -38.50
C ILE A 335 -4.17 27.55 -39.78
N TYR A 336 -4.41 28.78 -40.25
CA TYR A 336 -3.73 29.33 -41.41
C TYR A 336 -2.20 29.41 -41.22
N PHE A 337 -1.72 29.77 -40.02
CA PHE A 337 -0.28 29.81 -39.71
C PHE A 337 0.32 28.41 -39.47
N LEU A 338 -0.43 27.48 -38.88
CA LEU A 338 0.01 26.09 -38.69
C LEU A 338 0.10 25.33 -40.03
N CYS A 339 -0.74 25.66 -41.02
CA CYS A 339 -0.72 25.02 -42.33
C CYS A 339 0.31 25.62 -43.32
N ARG A 340 1.01 26.72 -42.98
CA ARG A 340 1.97 27.37 -43.90
C ARG A 340 3.45 27.19 -43.56
N GLY A 341 3.76 26.22 -42.68
CA GLY A 341 5.10 25.92 -42.18
C GLY A 341 5.88 24.77 -42.84
N ARG A 342 5.83 24.62 -44.17
CA ARG A 342 6.87 24.05 -45.06
C ARG A 342 7.25 22.55 -44.99
N PRO A 343 7.90 22.00 -46.06
CA PRO A 343 7.44 20.80 -46.75
C PRO A 343 8.29 19.55 -46.52
N SER A 344 7.72 18.42 -46.91
CA SER A 344 8.31 17.09 -46.98
C SER A 344 9.62 17.05 -47.78
N PHE A 345 10.65 16.43 -47.19
CA PHE A 345 11.73 15.78 -47.92
C PHE A 345 11.89 14.36 -47.36
N ILE A 346 11.49 13.38 -48.16
CA ILE A 346 11.75 11.95 -47.94
C ILE A 346 13.16 11.69 -48.45
N THR A 347 14.05 11.18 -47.60
CA THR A 347 15.24 10.45 -48.03
C THR A 347 15.54 9.40 -46.97
N GLU A 348 15.33 8.13 -47.32
CA GLU A 348 15.75 6.98 -46.52
C GLU A 348 17.28 6.92 -46.44
N GLN A 349 17.84 6.83 -45.23
CA GLN A 349 19.18 6.26 -44.97
C GLN A 349 19.26 5.66 -43.54
N PRO A 350 20.09 4.62 -43.31
CA PRO A 350 20.02 3.77 -42.14
C PRO A 350 20.72 4.37 -40.91
N VAL A 351 20.03 4.37 -39.77
CA VAL A 351 20.53 4.82 -38.47
C VAL A 351 21.10 3.62 -37.69
N SER A 352 22.43 3.51 -37.65
CA SER A 352 23.16 2.84 -36.56
C SER A 352 24.65 3.23 -36.61
N LYS A 353 24.97 4.40 -36.03
CA LYS A 353 26.34 4.81 -35.60
C LYS A 353 26.38 6.22 -34.98
N GLN A 354 25.34 7.05 -35.15
CA GLN A 354 25.30 8.42 -34.61
C GLN A 354 24.79 8.53 -33.16
N GLN A 355 24.05 7.54 -32.65
CA GLN A 355 23.54 7.58 -31.27
C GLN A 355 24.65 7.34 -30.22
N ASP A 356 25.71 6.60 -30.55
CA ASP A 356 26.84 6.35 -29.63
C ASP A 356 27.80 7.54 -29.50
N LEU A 357 27.87 8.41 -30.51
CA LEU A 357 28.76 9.59 -30.51
C LEU A 357 28.16 10.76 -29.69
N GLN A 358 26.84 10.95 -29.71
CA GLN A 358 26.17 12.00 -28.93
C GLN A 358 26.03 11.67 -27.44
N ALA A 359 25.98 10.37 -27.08
CA ALA A 359 26.02 9.93 -25.68
C ALA A 359 27.38 10.27 -25.03
N ASN A 360 28.48 10.04 -25.76
CA ASN A 360 29.84 10.28 -25.28
C ASN A 360 30.17 11.77 -25.03
N GLU A 361 29.57 12.72 -25.76
CA GLU A 361 29.76 14.15 -25.51
C GLU A 361 29.00 14.64 -24.26
N ARG A 362 27.77 14.14 -24.02
CA ARG A 362 27.00 14.46 -22.82
C ARG A 362 27.69 13.94 -21.56
N ASP A 363 28.20 12.71 -21.58
CA ASP A 363 28.92 12.11 -20.44
C ASP A 363 30.21 12.87 -20.11
N ARG A 364 30.92 13.40 -21.12
CA ARG A 364 32.10 14.25 -20.92
C ARG A 364 31.78 15.60 -20.28
N VAL A 365 30.68 16.24 -20.69
CA VAL A 365 30.24 17.51 -20.11
C VAL A 365 29.76 17.31 -18.67
N ILE A 366 29.05 16.20 -18.40
CA ILE A 366 28.58 15.83 -17.06
C ILE A 366 29.76 15.55 -16.11
N LYS A 367 30.75 14.74 -16.53
CA LYS A 367 31.99 14.52 -15.75
C LYS A 367 32.69 15.84 -15.40
N LYS A 368 32.73 16.79 -16.34
CA LYS A 368 33.36 18.11 -16.14
C LYS A 368 32.61 19.03 -15.17
N VAL A 369 31.29 18.86 -15.02
CA VAL A 369 30.46 19.63 -14.06
C VAL A 369 30.55 19.00 -12.66
N ILE A 370 30.54 17.68 -12.57
CA ILE A 370 30.66 16.90 -11.32
C ILE A 370 32.00 17.14 -10.64
N SER A 371 33.09 17.13 -11.40
CA SER A 371 34.47 17.43 -10.95
C SER A 371 34.63 18.81 -10.28
N LYS A 372 33.71 19.76 -10.52
CA LYS A 372 33.77 21.10 -9.89
C LYS A 372 33.06 21.21 -8.53
N THR A 373 32.27 20.22 -8.13
CA THR A 373 31.44 20.27 -6.90
C THR A 373 31.74 19.16 -5.89
N LEU A 374 32.39 18.08 -6.33
CA LEU A 374 32.75 16.94 -5.49
C LEU A 374 34.26 16.74 -5.45
N GLN A 375 34.76 16.19 -4.33
CA GLN A 375 36.16 15.83 -4.21
C GLN A 375 36.44 14.54 -5.00
N GLU A 376 37.36 14.63 -5.95
CA GLU A 376 37.92 13.45 -6.63
C GLU A 376 39.16 13.02 -5.83
N PHE A 377 39.11 11.80 -5.30
CA PHE A 377 40.20 11.20 -4.53
C PHE A 377 41.08 10.36 -5.44
N SER A 378 42.38 10.32 -5.19
CA SER A 378 43.25 9.35 -5.86
C SER A 378 43.10 7.96 -5.24
N PHE A 379 43.39 6.90 -6.00
CA PHE A 379 43.35 5.55 -5.47
C PHE A 379 44.36 5.35 -4.32
N GLU A 380 45.52 6.00 -4.39
CA GLU A 380 46.52 6.01 -3.32
C GLU A 380 45.98 6.61 -2.01
N GLU A 381 45.24 7.72 -2.10
CA GLU A 381 44.58 8.34 -0.95
C GLU A 381 43.54 7.39 -0.32
N ILE A 382 42.73 6.71 -1.15
CA ILE A 382 41.75 5.73 -0.67
C ILE A 382 42.43 4.56 0.05
N MET A 383 43.53 4.04 -0.51
CA MET A 383 44.28 2.93 0.09
C MET A 383 44.94 3.34 1.40
N SER A 384 45.52 4.54 1.46
CA SER A 384 46.07 5.12 2.68
C SER A 384 44.99 5.32 3.75
N ALA A 385 43.86 5.92 3.38
CA ALA A 385 42.76 6.21 4.30
C ALA A 385 42.13 4.95 4.91
N THR A 386 42.17 3.82 4.21
CA THR A 386 41.55 2.56 4.63
C THR A 386 42.52 1.56 5.27
N ASP A 387 43.80 1.92 5.45
CA ASP A 387 44.86 0.99 5.86
C ASP A 387 44.88 -0.26 4.94
N ASN A 388 44.88 -0.02 3.63
CA ASN A 388 44.75 -1.05 2.59
C ASN A 388 43.47 -1.92 2.72
N LEU A 389 42.31 -1.27 2.83
CA LEU A 389 40.99 -1.93 2.90
C LEU A 389 40.87 -2.93 4.06
N ARG A 390 41.47 -2.61 5.21
CA ARG A 390 41.54 -3.52 6.37
C ARG A 390 40.22 -3.67 7.12
N THR A 391 39.50 -2.56 7.32
CA THR A 391 38.32 -2.53 8.21
C THR A 391 37.03 -2.61 7.41
N LEU A 392 36.60 -3.82 7.08
CA LEU A 392 35.31 -4.08 6.44
C LEU A 392 34.17 -3.80 7.44
N ILE A 393 33.20 -2.99 7.02
CA ILE A 393 32.02 -2.64 7.83
C ILE A 393 30.70 -3.08 7.19
N GLY A 394 30.70 -3.43 5.91
CA GLY A 394 29.54 -3.99 5.22
C GLY A 394 29.91 -4.59 3.87
N GLU A 395 29.14 -5.56 3.42
CA GLU A 395 29.31 -6.20 2.11
C GLU A 395 27.93 -6.44 1.50
N GLY A 396 27.77 -6.07 0.23
CA GLY A 396 26.50 -6.22 -0.49
C GLY A 396 26.69 -6.44 -1.99
N GLY A 397 25.58 -6.58 -2.71
CA GLY A 397 25.60 -6.87 -4.16
C GLY A 397 26.33 -5.82 -5.01
N TYR A 398 26.50 -4.61 -4.49
CA TYR A 398 27.12 -3.48 -5.17
C TYR A 398 28.56 -3.20 -4.74
N GLY A 399 29.14 -4.04 -3.87
CA GLY A 399 30.52 -3.90 -3.41
C GLY A 399 30.69 -3.99 -1.89
N SER A 400 31.92 -3.75 -1.46
CA SER A 400 32.36 -3.82 -0.07
C SER A 400 32.54 -2.41 0.50
N VAL A 401 32.10 -2.19 1.74
CA VAL A 401 32.19 -0.90 2.43
C VAL A 401 33.22 -1.01 3.55
N TYR A 402 34.17 -0.08 3.56
CA TYR A 402 35.26 -0.01 4.51
C TYR A 402 35.20 1.26 5.33
N LYS A 403 35.61 1.17 6.60
CA LYS A 403 35.85 2.36 7.43
C LYS A 403 37.22 2.93 7.08
N GLY A 404 37.28 4.23 6.82
CA GLY A 404 38.53 4.95 6.56
C GLY A 404 38.67 6.22 7.39
N ARG A 405 39.86 6.79 7.36
CA ARG A 405 40.19 8.10 7.92
C ARG A 405 40.93 8.91 6.85
N LEU A 406 40.35 10.03 6.44
CA LEU A 406 40.98 10.95 5.48
C LEU A 406 42.15 11.71 6.13
N ASN A 407 42.96 12.38 5.30
CA ASN A 407 44.12 13.17 5.73
C ASN A 407 43.78 14.32 6.70
N ASP A 408 42.53 14.76 6.71
CA ASP A 408 42.00 15.79 7.61
C ASP A 408 41.31 15.20 8.86
N ASP A 409 41.63 13.95 9.20
CA ASP A 409 41.10 13.17 10.33
C ASP A 409 39.60 12.84 10.27
N ARG A 410 38.88 13.22 9.20
CA ARG A 410 37.47 12.83 9.04
C ARG A 410 37.34 11.32 8.88
N ILE A 411 36.48 10.71 9.69
CA ILE A 411 36.11 9.29 9.57
C ILE A 411 35.05 9.16 8.47
N VAL A 412 35.28 8.24 7.54
CA VAL A 412 34.46 8.06 6.34
C VAL A 412 34.09 6.59 6.10
N ALA A 413 33.01 6.39 5.36
CA ALA A 413 32.65 5.09 4.79
C ALA A 413 33.01 5.06 3.30
N ILE A 414 33.80 4.07 2.89
CA ILE A 414 34.37 3.95 1.56
C ILE A 414 33.81 2.68 0.90
N LYS A 415 32.89 2.86 -0.05
CA LYS A 415 32.26 1.78 -0.82
C LYS A 415 33.08 1.51 -2.07
N VAL A 416 33.69 0.34 -2.16
CA VAL A 416 34.51 -0.12 -3.29
C VAL A 416 33.66 -1.08 -4.12
N ALA A 417 33.46 -0.77 -5.40
CA ALA A 417 32.73 -1.65 -6.31
C ALA A 417 33.44 -3.00 -6.47
N SER A 418 32.67 -4.09 -6.59
CA SER A 418 33.22 -5.43 -6.81
C SER A 418 33.78 -5.59 -8.24
N ASP A 419 34.73 -6.50 -8.44
CA ASP A 419 35.35 -6.73 -9.76
C ASP A 419 34.32 -7.23 -10.82
N MET A 420 33.29 -7.97 -10.39
CA MET A 420 32.17 -8.38 -11.24
C MET A 420 31.22 -7.20 -11.59
N ALA A 421 31.20 -6.16 -10.75
CA ALA A 421 30.44 -4.93 -10.96
C ALA A 421 31.17 -3.90 -11.85
N ARG A 422 32.32 -4.23 -12.47
CA ARG A 422 32.86 -3.41 -13.59
C ARG A 422 31.88 -3.30 -14.76
N GLN A 423 30.90 -4.22 -14.84
CA GLN A 423 29.75 -4.13 -15.77
C GLN A 423 28.61 -3.22 -15.24
N GLY A 424 28.62 -2.87 -13.95
CA GLY A 424 27.73 -1.97 -13.21
C GLY A 424 28.24 -0.52 -13.10
N SER A 425 28.95 -0.03 -14.12
CA SER A 425 29.34 1.39 -14.21
C SER A 425 28.12 2.33 -14.17
N LYS A 426 26.93 1.83 -14.50
CA LYS A 426 25.67 2.58 -14.49
C LYS A 426 25.20 2.95 -13.08
N GLU A 427 25.24 2.03 -12.11
CA GLU A 427 24.83 2.34 -10.73
C GLU A 427 25.78 3.35 -10.08
N PHE A 428 27.09 3.15 -10.26
CA PHE A 428 28.11 4.08 -9.77
C PHE A 428 27.92 5.48 -10.38
N LEU A 429 27.83 5.58 -11.71
CA LEU A 429 27.64 6.87 -12.38
C LEU A 429 26.30 7.51 -11.99
N ASN A 430 25.24 6.71 -11.81
CA ASN A 430 23.94 7.21 -11.37
C ASN A 430 24.03 7.80 -9.95
N GLU A 431 24.70 7.11 -9.04
CA GLU A 431 24.89 7.55 -7.67
C GLU A 431 25.72 8.84 -7.61
N VAL A 432 26.85 8.92 -8.34
CA VAL A 432 27.63 10.18 -8.45
C VAL A 432 26.79 11.32 -9.06
N ASN A 433 26.03 11.04 -10.12
CA ASN A 433 25.18 12.03 -10.79
C ASN A 433 24.06 12.58 -9.88
N LEU A 434 23.40 11.71 -9.11
CA LEU A 434 22.31 12.09 -8.23
C LEU A 434 22.84 12.77 -6.97
N LEU A 435 23.80 12.15 -6.29
CA LEU A 435 24.33 12.63 -5.02
C LEU A 435 25.10 13.95 -5.15
N SER A 436 25.70 14.24 -6.31
CA SER A 436 26.30 15.56 -6.57
C SER A 436 25.31 16.73 -6.48
N ARG A 437 24.01 16.46 -6.61
CA ARG A 437 22.97 17.49 -6.74
C ARG A 437 22.02 17.56 -5.56
N ILE A 438 22.04 16.57 -4.66
CA ILE A 438 21.10 16.46 -3.54
C ILE A 438 21.83 16.51 -2.21
N HIS A 439 21.34 17.37 -1.31
CA HIS A 439 21.91 17.55 0.02
C HIS A 439 20.77 17.79 0.99
N HIS A 440 20.62 16.93 1.98
CA HIS A 440 19.60 17.05 3.00
C HIS A 440 20.03 16.32 4.27
N LYS A 441 19.65 16.84 5.44
CA LYS A 441 20.09 16.33 6.75
C LYS A 441 19.75 14.84 6.98
N ASN A 442 18.69 14.34 6.35
CA ASN A 442 18.24 12.94 6.44
C ASN A 442 18.60 12.10 5.21
N LEU A 443 19.58 12.52 4.41
CA LEU A 443 20.22 11.69 3.38
C LEU A 443 21.70 11.59 3.71
N VAL A 444 22.31 10.44 3.47
CA VAL A 444 23.73 10.23 3.77
C VAL A 444 24.58 11.16 2.90
N GLY A 445 25.42 11.94 3.57
CA GLY A 445 26.31 12.92 2.98
C GLY A 445 27.35 12.26 2.08
N PHE A 446 27.31 12.62 0.81
CA PHE A 446 28.28 12.19 -0.19
C PHE A 446 29.46 13.15 -0.22
N LEU A 447 30.67 12.63 -0.03
CA LEU A 447 31.89 13.43 0.08
C LEU A 447 32.68 13.47 -1.22
N GLY A 448 32.66 12.39 -1.99
CA GLY A 448 33.43 12.30 -3.23
C GLY A 448 33.53 10.89 -3.80
N TYR A 449 34.36 10.75 -4.83
CA TYR A 449 34.53 9.49 -5.55
C TYR A 449 35.97 9.29 -6.03
N CYS A 450 36.30 8.07 -6.44
CA CYS A 450 37.51 7.72 -7.20
C CYS A 450 37.09 6.86 -8.41
N ASP A 451 37.61 7.21 -9.59
CA ASP A 451 37.39 6.53 -10.89
C ASP A 451 38.75 6.26 -11.57
N GLU A 452 39.71 5.72 -10.80
CA GLU A 452 41.03 5.31 -11.27
C GLU A 452 41.10 3.79 -11.46
N GLU A 453 41.85 3.07 -10.61
CA GLU A 453 41.99 1.61 -10.69
C GLU A 453 40.69 0.88 -10.33
N ARG A 454 39.94 1.44 -9.36
CA ARG A 454 38.66 0.93 -8.87
C ARG A 454 37.65 2.07 -8.76
N LEU A 455 36.38 1.74 -9.01
CA LEU A 455 35.26 2.64 -8.75
C LEU A 455 34.98 2.67 -7.24
N VAL A 456 35.10 3.85 -6.63
CA VAL A 456 34.96 4.04 -5.19
C VAL A 456 34.08 5.25 -4.88
N LEU A 457 33.18 5.10 -3.92
CA LEU A 457 32.31 6.17 -3.40
C LEU A 457 32.66 6.43 -1.93
N VAL A 458 32.78 7.71 -1.56
CA VAL A 458 33.15 8.15 -0.21
C VAL A 458 31.99 8.90 0.43
N TYR A 459 31.56 8.43 1.60
CA TYR A 459 30.44 8.98 2.36
C TYR A 459 30.86 9.37 3.79
N GLU A 460 30.03 10.17 4.44
CA GLU A 460 30.10 10.32 5.90
C GLU A 460 29.94 8.95 6.60
N PHE A 461 30.61 8.77 7.72
CA PHE A 461 30.54 7.54 8.49
C PHE A 461 29.33 7.55 9.44
N MET A 462 28.50 6.50 9.35
CA MET A 462 27.29 6.31 10.15
C MET A 462 27.57 5.31 11.27
N ALA A 463 27.96 5.82 12.45
CA ALA A 463 28.59 5.03 13.50
C ALA A 463 27.73 3.95 14.16
N LYS A 464 26.40 4.05 14.10
CA LYS A 464 25.48 3.04 14.63
C LYS A 464 25.09 1.99 13.57
N GLY A 465 25.60 2.10 12.34
CA GLY A 465 25.30 1.17 11.26
C GLY A 465 23.88 1.34 10.74
N SER A 466 23.28 0.25 10.26
CA SER A 466 21.93 0.28 9.69
C SER A 466 20.85 0.09 10.75
N LEU A 467 19.64 0.55 10.46
CA LEU A 467 18.45 0.30 11.27
C LEU A 467 18.15 -1.21 11.34
N PHE A 468 18.43 -1.96 10.27
CA PHE A 468 18.32 -3.41 10.28
C PHE A 468 19.19 -4.04 11.38
N ASP A 469 20.44 -3.61 11.51
CA ASP A 469 21.36 -4.11 12.56
C ASP A 469 20.89 -3.70 13.96
N CYS A 470 20.27 -2.53 14.09
CA CYS A 470 19.74 -2.04 15.35
C CYS A 470 18.45 -2.75 15.79
N LEU A 471 17.66 -3.28 14.85
CA LEU A 471 16.43 -4.02 15.14
C LEU A 471 16.68 -5.53 15.27
N HIS A 472 17.53 -6.10 14.41
CA HIS A 472 17.67 -7.56 14.27
C HIS A 472 19.08 -8.07 14.57
N GLY A 473 20.07 -7.19 14.69
CA GLY A 473 21.46 -7.55 14.93
C GLY A 473 21.74 -7.99 16.37
N GLN A 474 22.98 -8.45 16.61
CA GLN A 474 23.39 -8.97 17.92
C GLN A 474 23.22 -7.94 19.06
N ASN A 475 23.43 -6.65 18.76
CA ASN A 475 23.32 -5.56 19.72
C ASN A 475 21.88 -5.16 20.04
N ALA A 476 20.89 -5.56 19.22
CA ALA A 476 19.49 -5.20 19.41
C ALA A 476 18.94 -5.70 20.75
N ARG A 477 19.48 -6.81 21.27
CA ARG A 477 19.10 -7.36 22.59
C ARG A 477 19.83 -6.70 23.77
N ILE A 478 21.00 -6.12 23.53
CA ILE A 478 21.86 -5.54 24.57
C ILE A 478 21.45 -4.09 24.83
N SER A 479 21.14 -3.34 23.77
CA SER A 479 20.69 -1.95 23.85
C SER A 479 19.53 -1.74 22.88
N PRO A 480 18.31 -2.17 23.26
CA PRO A 480 17.13 -2.07 22.39
C PRO A 480 16.80 -0.61 22.07
N LEU A 481 16.36 -0.35 20.84
CA LEU A 481 15.83 0.96 20.47
C LEU A 481 14.49 1.20 21.18
N PRO A 482 14.37 2.22 22.06
CA PRO A 482 13.10 2.57 22.68
C PRO A 482 12.12 3.09 21.61
N TRP A 483 10.82 3.05 21.92
CA TRP A 483 9.77 3.44 20.98
C TRP A 483 9.94 4.89 20.49
N THR A 484 10.31 5.82 21.37
CA THR A 484 10.60 7.22 21.00
C THR A 484 11.73 7.35 19.97
N ALA A 485 12.79 6.54 20.08
CA ALA A 485 13.87 6.51 19.09
C ALA A 485 13.38 5.91 17.77
N ARG A 486 12.59 4.84 17.80
CA ARG A 486 11.98 4.24 16.60
C ARG A 486 11.10 5.25 15.86
N LEU A 487 10.27 6.02 16.57
CA LEU A 487 9.47 7.11 16.01
C LEU A 487 10.35 8.18 15.35
N ARG A 488 11.38 8.66 16.05
CA ARG A 488 12.32 9.66 15.50
C ARG A 488 12.97 9.18 14.21
N ILE A 489 13.43 7.93 14.19
CA ILE A 489 14.05 7.30 13.01
C ILE A 489 13.07 7.25 11.82
N MET A 490 11.82 6.82 12.05
CA MET A 490 10.79 6.82 11.00
C MET A 490 10.51 8.24 10.50
N ILE A 491 10.45 9.23 11.39
CA ILE A 491 10.22 10.63 11.03
C ILE A 491 11.36 11.20 10.18
N ASP A 492 12.60 10.94 10.59
CA ASP A 492 13.81 11.36 9.88
C ASP A 492 13.84 10.75 8.46
N ALA A 493 13.60 9.44 8.35
CA ALA A 493 13.52 8.74 7.07
C ALA A 493 12.36 9.28 6.20
N ALA A 494 11.17 9.49 6.77
CA ALA A 494 10.05 10.11 6.05
C ALA A 494 10.38 11.51 5.55
N GLN A 495 11.11 12.30 6.34
CA GLN A 495 11.54 13.65 5.96
C GLN A 495 12.53 13.63 4.79
N GLY A 496 13.50 12.71 4.82
CA GLY A 496 14.43 12.50 3.71
C GLY A 496 13.72 12.09 2.42
N LEU A 497 12.78 11.15 2.51
CA LEU A 497 12.04 10.66 1.35
C LEU A 497 11.05 11.70 0.80
N HIS A 498 10.41 12.47 1.67
CA HIS A 498 9.61 13.64 1.29
C HIS A 498 10.44 14.65 0.49
N TYR A 499 11.67 14.94 0.90
CA TYR A 499 12.57 15.82 0.14
C TYR A 499 12.88 15.26 -1.24
N LEU A 500 13.14 13.96 -1.39
CA LEU A 500 13.35 13.34 -2.71
C LEU A 500 12.12 13.48 -3.63
N HIS A 501 10.92 13.31 -3.07
CA HIS A 501 9.67 13.32 -3.83
C HIS A 501 9.15 14.71 -4.20
N HIS A 502 9.34 15.69 -3.31
CA HIS A 502 8.72 17.02 -3.41
C HIS A 502 9.74 18.17 -3.38
N GLY A 503 10.91 17.97 -2.77
CA GLY A 503 11.97 18.97 -2.68
C GLY A 503 12.93 18.95 -3.88
N CYS A 504 13.07 17.82 -4.57
CA CYS A 504 13.90 17.68 -5.76
C CYS A 504 13.12 17.96 -7.05
N ASN A 505 13.75 18.67 -7.98
CA ASN A 505 13.25 18.88 -9.34
C ASN A 505 14.35 18.56 -10.38
N PRO A 506 14.20 17.50 -11.19
CA PRO A 506 13.09 16.56 -11.20
C PRO A 506 12.98 15.74 -9.91
N ARG A 507 11.77 15.25 -9.65
CA ARG A 507 11.47 14.34 -8.53
C ARG A 507 12.39 13.13 -8.58
N ILE A 508 12.85 12.64 -7.43
CA ILE A 508 13.68 11.44 -7.33
C ILE A 508 12.89 10.32 -6.67
N ILE A 509 12.88 9.13 -7.29
CA ILE A 509 12.30 7.91 -6.72
C ILE A 509 13.45 7.01 -6.30
N HIS A 510 13.48 6.62 -5.02
CA HIS A 510 14.60 5.92 -4.39
C HIS A 510 14.70 4.45 -4.86
N ARG A 511 13.56 3.74 -4.86
CA ARG A 511 13.32 2.35 -5.30
C ARG A 511 13.88 1.23 -4.41
N ASP A 512 14.73 1.55 -3.43
CA ASP A 512 15.25 0.57 -2.47
C ASP A 512 15.11 1.03 -1.01
N ILE A 513 13.93 1.51 -0.64
CA ILE A 513 13.65 1.85 0.77
C ILE A 513 13.49 0.56 1.57
N LYS A 514 14.38 0.36 2.56
CA LYS A 514 14.42 -0.79 3.48
C LYS A 514 15.27 -0.44 4.70
N SER A 515 15.15 -1.19 5.80
CA SER A 515 15.88 -0.91 7.04
C SER A 515 17.40 -0.98 6.91
N SER A 516 17.95 -1.77 5.98
CA SER A 516 19.40 -1.80 5.74
C SER A 516 19.92 -0.56 5.01
N ASN A 517 19.04 0.22 4.38
CA ASN A 517 19.37 1.48 3.71
C ASN A 517 18.98 2.73 4.53
N ILE A 518 18.56 2.54 5.78
CA ILE A 518 18.38 3.62 6.76
C ILE A 518 19.56 3.53 7.74
N LEU A 519 20.52 4.43 7.62
CA LEU A 519 21.72 4.45 8.47
C LEU A 519 21.57 5.44 9.62
N LEU A 520 22.23 5.12 10.74
CA LEU A 520 22.13 5.87 11.99
C LEU A 520 23.50 6.44 12.39
N ASN A 521 23.54 7.74 12.71
CA ASN A 521 24.75 8.38 13.23
C ASN A 521 24.88 8.18 14.75
N ASP A 522 25.93 8.76 15.36
CA ASP A 522 26.18 8.65 16.81
C ASP A 522 25.02 9.13 17.69
N CYS A 523 24.19 10.04 17.16
CA CYS A 523 23.02 10.62 17.84
C CYS A 523 21.71 9.87 17.55
N PHE A 524 21.75 8.72 16.86
CA PHE A 524 20.57 7.99 16.36
C PHE A 524 19.70 8.78 15.38
N GLU A 525 20.25 9.81 14.73
CA GLU A 525 19.56 10.48 13.64
C GLU A 525 19.63 9.61 12.39
N ALA A 526 18.49 9.47 11.70
CA ALA A 526 18.39 8.58 10.56
C ALA A 526 18.66 9.31 9.23
N LYS A 527 19.40 8.62 8.35
CA LYS A 527 19.69 9.09 6.99
C LYS A 527 19.50 7.97 5.96
N ILE A 528 18.87 8.29 4.85
CA ILE A 528 18.67 7.37 3.72
C ILE A 528 19.99 7.23 2.94
N SER A 529 20.36 6.00 2.62
CA SER A 529 21.55 5.64 1.83
C SER A 529 21.21 4.81 0.59
N ASP A 530 22.23 4.57 -0.24
CA ASP A 530 22.22 3.64 -1.39
C ASP A 530 21.31 4.07 -2.55
N PHE A 531 21.77 5.08 -3.30
CA PHE A 531 21.03 5.68 -4.42
C PHE A 531 21.34 5.01 -5.76
N GLY A 532 22.06 3.88 -5.77
CA GLY A 532 22.55 3.21 -6.97
C GLY A 532 21.46 2.91 -8.00
N ILE A 533 20.25 2.57 -7.55
CA ILE A 533 19.10 2.26 -8.42
C ILE A 533 18.06 3.39 -8.53
N SER A 534 18.28 4.51 -7.85
CA SER A 534 17.35 5.65 -7.82
C SER A 534 17.22 6.30 -9.20
N ARG A 535 16.07 6.95 -9.48
CA ARG A 535 15.83 7.59 -10.78
C ARG A 535 15.17 8.96 -10.65
N ASN A 536 15.60 9.87 -11.51
CA ASN A 536 14.89 11.11 -11.79
C ASN A 536 13.60 10.79 -12.57
N TYR A 537 12.47 11.19 -12.01
CA TYR A 537 11.16 11.11 -12.63
C TYR A 537 10.94 12.35 -13.51
N LEU A 538 11.37 12.26 -14.78
CA LEU A 538 11.01 13.23 -15.81
C LEU A 538 9.79 12.67 -16.56
N VAL A 539 8.62 13.22 -16.24
CA VAL A 539 7.35 13.21 -17.01
C VAL A 539 7.21 12.08 -18.02
N THR A 540 6.43 11.06 -17.67
CA THR A 540 5.67 10.29 -18.67
C THR A 540 4.20 10.27 -18.28
N GLU A 541 3.56 11.43 -18.37
CA GLU A 541 2.20 11.43 -18.89
C GLU A 541 2.32 11.00 -20.35
N THR A 542 1.90 9.76 -20.64
CA THR A 542 1.89 9.08 -21.94
C THR A 542 3.24 8.51 -22.44
N GLY A 543 3.34 7.17 -22.51
CA GLY A 543 4.22 6.48 -23.46
C GLY A 543 5.67 6.13 -23.05
N ALA A 544 6.06 6.17 -21.77
CA ALA A 544 7.38 5.62 -21.39
C ALA A 544 7.46 4.10 -21.61
N PRO A 545 8.62 3.58 -22.06
CA PRO A 545 8.86 2.14 -22.04
C PRO A 545 8.86 1.61 -20.59
N PRO A 546 8.44 0.34 -20.37
CA PRO A 546 8.53 -0.32 -19.08
C PRO A 546 9.94 -0.19 -18.48
N THR A 547 10.02 0.22 -17.21
CA THR A 547 11.30 0.34 -16.52
C THR A 547 11.65 -1.01 -15.89
N ALA A 548 12.91 -1.45 -16.03
CA ALA A 548 13.39 -2.68 -15.39
C ALA A 548 13.02 -2.70 -13.89
N LEU A 549 12.33 -3.75 -13.46
CA LEU A 549 11.96 -3.99 -12.08
C LEU A 549 13.22 -4.04 -11.20
N MET A 550 13.29 -3.22 -10.16
CA MET A 550 14.38 -3.21 -9.19
C MET A 550 13.81 -2.90 -7.79
N GLY A 551 14.48 -3.40 -6.77
CA GLY A 551 14.12 -3.24 -5.36
C GLY A 551 14.43 -4.50 -4.56
N SER A 552 14.32 -4.41 -3.24
CA SER A 552 14.58 -5.54 -2.34
C SER A 552 13.32 -6.35 -2.05
N MET A 553 13.45 -7.68 -2.11
CA MET A 553 12.36 -8.62 -1.83
C MET A 553 11.71 -8.33 -0.46
N GLY A 554 10.37 -8.35 -0.41
CA GLY A 554 9.57 -7.95 0.76
C GLY A 554 9.22 -6.45 0.80
N TYR A 555 9.96 -5.58 0.12
CA TYR A 555 9.68 -4.14 0.10
C TYR A 555 9.10 -3.66 -1.25
N ILE A 556 9.15 -4.51 -2.28
CA ILE A 556 8.68 -4.18 -3.62
C ILE A 556 7.17 -3.95 -3.62
N ASP A 557 6.76 -2.81 -4.19
CA ASP A 557 5.36 -2.48 -4.44
C ASP A 557 4.69 -3.49 -5.39
N PRO A 558 3.59 -4.15 -4.97
CA PRO A 558 2.90 -5.14 -5.79
C PRO A 558 2.27 -4.55 -7.07
N GLU A 559 1.84 -3.28 -7.07
CA GLU A 559 1.33 -2.63 -8.28
C GLU A 559 2.48 -2.27 -9.23
N TYR A 560 3.63 -1.83 -8.71
CA TYR A 560 4.82 -1.60 -9.53
C TYR A 560 5.31 -2.90 -10.17
N LEU A 561 5.28 -3.98 -9.42
CA LEU A 561 5.61 -5.32 -9.88
C LEU A 561 4.68 -5.76 -11.04
N GLN A 562 3.38 -5.49 -10.93
CA GLN A 562 2.37 -5.77 -11.96
C GLN A 562 2.48 -4.88 -13.20
N THR A 563 2.56 -3.57 -12.98
CA THR A 563 2.34 -2.58 -14.04
C THR A 563 3.63 -2.12 -14.70
N MET A 564 4.78 -2.36 -14.05
CA MET A 564 6.09 -1.78 -14.37
C MET A 564 6.07 -0.24 -14.43
N LYS A 565 5.03 0.40 -13.87
CA LYS A 565 4.88 1.85 -13.82
C LYS A 565 5.58 2.38 -12.58
N LEU A 566 6.70 3.05 -12.82
CA LEU A 566 7.45 3.70 -11.76
C LEU A 566 6.74 5.00 -11.36
N THR A 567 6.39 5.12 -10.08
CA THR A 567 5.85 6.35 -9.46
C THR A 567 6.50 6.56 -8.09
N ASP A 568 6.33 7.73 -7.48
CA ASP A 568 6.74 7.98 -6.09
C ASP A 568 6.05 7.05 -5.09
N LYS A 569 4.86 6.55 -5.44
CA LYS A 569 4.08 5.64 -4.60
C LYS A 569 4.74 4.28 -4.41
N VAL A 570 5.75 3.95 -5.23
CA VAL A 570 6.60 2.77 -5.01
C VAL A 570 7.36 2.90 -3.70
N ASP A 571 8.00 4.05 -3.47
CA ASP A 571 8.72 4.29 -2.22
C ASP A 571 7.77 4.42 -1.03
N VAL A 572 6.56 4.98 -1.25
CA VAL A 572 5.52 5.05 -0.20
C VAL A 572 5.15 3.65 0.29
N TYR A 573 4.96 2.69 -0.61
CA TYR A 573 4.68 1.29 -0.24
C TYR A 573 5.84 0.69 0.57
N SER A 574 7.07 0.80 0.06
CA SER A 574 8.26 0.28 0.74
C SER A 574 8.46 0.91 2.12
N PHE A 575 8.16 2.21 2.27
CA PHE A 575 8.17 2.91 3.55
C PHE A 575 7.07 2.41 4.49
N GLY A 576 5.89 2.06 3.96
CA GLY A 576 4.84 1.35 4.69
C GLY A 576 5.32 0.04 5.31
N VAL A 577 6.01 -0.79 4.52
CA VAL A 577 6.61 -2.04 5.01
C VAL A 577 7.68 -1.77 6.08
N LEU A 578 8.53 -0.76 5.88
CA LEU A 578 9.54 -0.34 6.86
C LEU A 578 8.90 0.03 8.21
N MET A 579 7.79 0.77 8.21
CA MET A 579 7.07 1.09 9.46
C MET A 579 6.57 -0.17 10.18
N PHE A 580 6.03 -1.15 9.45
CA PHE A 580 5.66 -2.44 10.06
C PHE A 580 6.86 -3.16 10.68
N GLU A 581 7.99 -3.19 9.97
CA GLU A 581 9.22 -3.81 10.47
C GLU A 581 9.71 -3.16 11.77
N VAL A 582 9.71 -1.82 11.82
CA VAL A 582 10.11 -1.04 13.00
C VAL A 582 9.18 -1.26 14.18
N VAL A 583 7.86 -1.27 13.94
CA VAL A 583 6.85 -1.47 14.99
C VAL A 583 6.92 -2.89 15.56
N CYS A 584 7.04 -3.88 14.68
CA CYS A 584 6.95 -5.28 15.09
C CYS A 584 8.28 -5.87 15.58
N GLY A 585 9.41 -5.24 15.24
CA GLY A 585 10.75 -5.75 15.56
C GLY A 585 11.01 -7.13 14.95
N ARG A 586 10.43 -7.40 13.78
CA ARG A 586 10.49 -8.69 13.11
C ARG A 586 10.97 -8.54 11.67
N PRO A 587 11.66 -9.54 11.10
CA PRO A 587 11.99 -9.53 9.68
C PRO A 587 10.74 -9.45 8.81
N VAL A 588 10.85 -8.78 7.66
CA VAL A 588 9.74 -8.58 6.70
C VAL A 588 9.15 -9.89 6.19
N ILE A 589 9.98 -10.93 6.04
CA ILE A 589 9.54 -12.27 5.68
C ILE A 589 9.69 -13.17 6.91
N LEU A 590 8.55 -13.62 7.45
CA LEU A 590 8.48 -14.52 8.60
C LEU A 590 8.48 -15.97 8.13
N ASN A 591 9.42 -16.77 8.63
CA ASN A 591 9.41 -18.21 8.42
C ASN A 591 8.55 -18.88 9.51
N SER A 592 7.33 -19.29 9.15
CA SER A 592 6.53 -20.20 9.99
C SER A 592 6.87 -21.65 9.64
N SER A 593 6.57 -22.59 10.56
CA SER A 593 6.87 -24.02 10.42
C SER A 593 6.26 -24.67 9.17
N GLN A 594 5.30 -24.02 8.52
CA GLN A 594 4.63 -24.51 7.30
C GLN A 594 4.69 -23.54 6.11
N GLN A 595 4.94 -22.24 6.31
CA GLN A 595 4.83 -21.21 5.26
C GLN A 595 5.66 -19.95 5.56
N GLN A 596 6.04 -19.22 4.50
CA GLN A 596 6.55 -17.86 4.61
C GLN A 596 5.40 -16.87 4.61
N ILE A 597 5.34 -15.98 5.60
CA ILE A 597 4.26 -14.98 5.74
C ILE A 597 4.89 -13.59 5.70
N HIS A 598 4.31 -12.71 4.89
CA HIS A 598 4.74 -11.31 4.82
C HIS A 598 4.32 -10.55 6.08
N ILE A 599 5.18 -9.68 6.60
CA ILE A 599 4.94 -8.95 7.86
C ILE A 599 3.64 -8.14 7.83
N VAL A 600 3.31 -7.50 6.71
CA VAL A 600 2.07 -6.74 6.54
C VAL A 600 0.85 -7.65 6.70
N GLN A 601 0.88 -8.86 6.11
CA GLN A 601 -0.21 -9.82 6.20
C GLN A 601 -0.36 -10.35 7.63
N TRP A 602 0.77 -10.65 8.29
CA TRP A 602 0.80 -11.11 9.68
C TRP A 602 0.30 -10.05 10.66
N ALA A 603 0.76 -8.80 10.53
CA ALA A 603 0.33 -7.70 11.39
C ALA A 603 -1.13 -7.36 11.13
N SER A 604 -1.57 -7.30 9.87
CA SER A 604 -2.96 -6.99 9.50
C SER A 604 -3.95 -8.02 10.05
N SER A 605 -3.59 -9.30 10.12
CA SER A 605 -4.48 -10.33 10.69
C SER A 605 -4.65 -10.17 12.21
N SER A 606 -3.60 -9.73 12.90
CA SER A 606 -3.64 -9.43 14.34
C SER A 606 -4.35 -8.11 14.64
N LEU A 607 -4.17 -7.09 13.81
CA LEU A 607 -4.89 -5.82 13.92
C LEU A 607 -6.41 -5.97 13.80
N LYS A 608 -6.89 -6.89 12.94
CA LYS A 608 -8.32 -7.22 12.85
C LYS A 608 -8.92 -7.73 14.16
N ARG A 609 -8.11 -8.29 15.05
CA ARG A 609 -8.53 -8.77 16.38
C ARG A 609 -8.50 -7.67 17.45
N GLY A 610 -8.01 -6.48 17.13
CA GLY A 610 -7.95 -5.36 18.07
C GLY A 610 -6.91 -5.54 19.19
N VAL A 611 -5.82 -6.27 18.96
CA VAL A 611 -4.77 -6.45 19.98
C VAL A 611 -3.45 -5.92 19.44
N ILE A 612 -3.15 -4.65 19.73
CA ILE A 612 -1.89 -3.99 19.31
C ILE A 612 -0.69 -4.64 20.00
N ASP A 613 -0.84 -5.03 21.28
CA ASP A 613 0.23 -5.68 22.03
C ASP A 613 0.73 -6.98 21.40
N ASP A 614 -0.11 -7.67 20.62
CA ASP A 614 0.27 -8.92 19.92
C ASP A 614 1.25 -8.68 18.77
N ILE A 615 1.24 -7.47 18.19
CA ILE A 615 2.08 -7.13 17.04
C ILE A 615 3.32 -6.34 17.43
N MET A 616 3.31 -5.70 18.59
CA MET A 616 4.42 -4.88 19.06
C MET A 616 5.66 -5.73 19.31
N ASP A 617 6.82 -5.12 19.07
CA ASP A 617 8.09 -5.73 19.45
C ASP A 617 8.10 -6.02 20.96
N PRO A 618 8.21 -7.31 21.37
CA PRO A 618 8.21 -7.69 22.78
C PRO A 618 9.30 -7.00 23.60
N ILE A 619 10.40 -6.58 22.97
CA ILE A 619 11.53 -5.94 23.66
C ILE A 619 11.19 -4.55 24.21
N LEU A 620 10.13 -3.92 23.67
CA LEU A 620 9.66 -2.62 24.14
C LEU A 620 8.95 -2.72 25.50
N ASN A 621 8.56 -3.93 25.94
CA ASN A 621 7.96 -4.19 27.25
C ASN A 621 6.82 -3.22 27.62
N ARG A 622 5.92 -2.94 26.66
CA ARG A 622 4.79 -2.00 26.79
C ARG A 622 5.19 -0.55 27.13
N GLN A 623 6.43 -0.15 26.87
CA GLN A 623 6.90 1.24 27.03
C GLN A 623 6.62 2.05 25.75
N TYR A 624 5.34 2.30 25.49
CA TYR A 624 4.85 3.10 24.38
C TYR A 624 3.41 3.56 24.66
N ASP A 625 3.00 4.68 24.07
CA ASP A 625 1.59 5.06 24.04
C ASP A 625 0.84 4.32 22.92
N THR A 626 -0.26 3.66 23.29
CA THR A 626 -1.08 2.90 22.33
C THR A 626 -1.62 3.78 21.20
N SER A 627 -1.96 5.05 21.48
CA SER A 627 -2.46 5.99 20.48
C SER A 627 -1.38 6.41 19.51
N SER A 628 -0.14 6.60 20.01
CA SER A 628 1.03 6.85 19.19
C SER A 628 1.30 5.69 18.22
N VAL A 629 1.37 4.47 18.74
CA VAL A 629 1.56 3.25 17.94
C VAL A 629 0.46 3.07 16.91
N TRP A 630 -0.79 3.28 17.32
CA TRP A 630 -1.94 3.17 16.43
C TRP A 630 -1.84 4.15 15.26
N LYS A 631 -1.45 5.40 15.52
CA LYS A 631 -1.28 6.40 14.46
C LYS A 631 -0.21 6.00 13.45
N VAL A 632 0.90 5.40 13.90
CA VAL A 632 1.93 4.84 13.01
C VAL A 632 1.35 3.72 12.14
N LEU A 633 0.63 2.78 12.75
CA LEU A 633 0.05 1.63 12.05
C LEU A 633 -1.05 2.02 11.06
N GLU A 634 -1.89 2.99 11.40
CA GLU A 634 -2.86 3.58 10.49
C GLU A 634 -2.16 4.18 9.26
N THR A 635 -1.11 4.96 9.50
CA THR A 635 -0.31 5.57 8.43
C THR A 635 0.35 4.48 7.57
N ALA A 636 0.87 3.42 8.19
CA ALA A 636 1.49 2.30 7.50
C ALA A 636 0.50 1.49 6.65
N LEU A 637 -0.70 1.22 7.18
CA LEU A 637 -1.76 0.55 6.44
C LEU A 637 -2.16 1.32 5.18
N ALA A 638 -2.30 2.65 5.28
CA ALA A 638 -2.59 3.49 4.13
C ALA A 638 -1.45 3.47 3.08
N CYS A 639 -0.20 3.37 3.52
CA CYS A 639 0.97 3.27 2.63
C CYS A 639 1.00 1.96 1.83
N VAL A 640 0.56 0.85 2.43
CA VAL A 640 0.62 -0.49 1.81
C VAL A 640 -0.64 -0.89 1.03
N GLU A 641 -1.55 0.06 0.78
CA GLU A 641 -2.71 -0.14 -0.08
C GLU A 641 -2.28 -0.64 -1.47
N PHE A 642 -3.02 -1.60 -2.02
CA PHE A 642 -2.64 -2.20 -3.32
C PHE A 642 -2.61 -1.16 -4.43
N GLN A 643 -3.63 -0.29 -4.51
CA GLN A 643 -3.70 0.77 -5.51
C GLN A 643 -2.91 2.01 -5.07
N SER A 644 -1.88 2.38 -5.83
CA SER A 644 -1.01 3.55 -5.63
C SER A 644 -1.79 4.87 -5.53
N SER A 645 -2.93 4.97 -6.23
CA SER A 645 -3.81 6.14 -6.18
C SER A 645 -4.44 6.36 -4.80
N LYS A 646 -4.59 5.30 -3.99
CA LYS A 646 -5.14 5.36 -2.63
C LYS A 646 -4.09 5.63 -1.57
N ARG A 647 -2.81 5.44 -1.89
CA ARG A 647 -1.71 5.67 -0.95
C ARG A 647 -1.55 7.17 -0.67
N PRO A 648 -1.15 7.56 0.55
CA PRO A 648 -0.81 8.94 0.87
C PRO A 648 0.41 9.44 0.07
N SER A 649 0.64 10.74 0.09
CA SER A 649 1.95 11.30 -0.27
C SER A 649 2.93 11.17 0.89
N MET A 650 4.24 11.24 0.63
CA MET A 650 5.22 11.27 1.74
C MET A 650 5.07 12.50 2.65
N SER A 651 4.45 13.58 2.17
CA SER A 651 4.08 14.72 3.01
C SER A 651 3.05 14.31 4.07
N ASP A 652 2.01 13.59 3.67
CA ASP A 652 0.96 13.11 4.57
C ASP A 652 1.52 12.06 5.55
N VAL A 653 2.40 11.17 5.06
CA VAL A 653 3.08 10.18 5.91
C VAL A 653 3.93 10.86 6.98
N PHE A 654 4.72 11.86 6.60
CA PHE A 654 5.52 12.64 7.55
C PHE A 654 4.64 13.32 8.62
N LEU A 655 3.51 13.91 8.21
CA LEU A 655 2.56 14.52 9.14
C LEU A 655 1.91 13.48 10.07
N GLY A 656 1.55 12.30 9.56
CA GLY A 656 1.01 11.21 10.35
C GLY A 656 1.98 10.73 11.43
N LEU A 657 3.26 10.60 11.09
CA LEU A 657 4.32 10.26 12.05
C LEU A 657 4.59 11.38 13.07
N LYS A 658 4.49 12.65 12.66
CA LYS A 658 4.59 13.80 13.57
C LYS A 658 3.44 13.85 14.57
N GLU A 659 2.24 13.48 14.14
CA GLU A 659 1.11 13.32 15.04
C GLU A 659 1.35 12.18 16.04
N ALA A 660 1.87 11.03 15.60
CA ALA A 660 2.24 9.93 16.48
C ALA A 660 3.28 10.34 17.53
N GLU A 661 4.30 11.11 17.14
CA GLU A 661 5.29 11.68 18.06
C GLU A 661 4.65 12.61 19.10
N ARG A 662 3.71 13.48 18.69
CA ARG A 662 3.00 14.36 19.62
C ARG A 662 2.22 13.57 20.67
N LEU A 663 1.50 12.52 20.25
CA LEU A 663 0.73 11.65 21.14
C LEU A 663 1.63 10.97 22.19
N GLU A 664 2.81 10.49 21.77
CA GLU A 664 3.79 9.88 22.66
C GLU A 664 4.31 10.88 23.70
N ILE A 665 4.70 12.08 23.25
CA ILE A 665 5.22 13.13 24.13
C ILE A 665 4.16 13.58 25.14
N GLU A 666 2.90 13.71 24.72
CA GLU A 666 1.79 14.05 25.61
C GLU A 666 1.55 12.98 26.68
N SER A 667 1.68 11.71 26.32
CA SER A 667 1.57 10.58 27.25
C SER A 667 2.70 10.60 28.29
N ILE A 668 3.94 10.79 27.84
CA ILE A 668 5.12 10.92 28.72
C ILE A 668 4.97 12.11 29.68
N ASN A 669 4.51 13.26 29.17
CA ASN A 669 4.31 14.45 30.01
C ASN A 669 3.24 14.23 31.08
N LYS A 670 2.13 13.56 30.75
CA LYS A 670 1.10 13.21 31.75
C LYS A 670 1.68 12.34 32.87
N GLN A 671 2.49 11.33 32.52
CA GLN A 671 3.15 10.47 33.49
C GLN A 671 4.15 11.20 34.40
N LEU A 672 4.75 12.30 33.92
CA LEU A 672 5.73 13.09 34.68
C LEU A 672 5.09 14.18 35.56
N PHE A 673 3.91 14.69 35.21
CA PHE A 673 3.31 15.87 35.83
C PHE A 673 2.00 15.62 36.59
N ASP A 674 1.37 14.44 36.45
CA ASP A 674 0.24 14.06 37.30
C ASP A 674 0.74 13.34 38.58
N PRO A 675 0.39 13.79 39.80
CA PRO A 675 0.70 13.06 41.02
C PRO A 675 -0.03 11.71 41.01
N PRO A 676 0.58 10.63 41.54
CA PRO A 676 -0.11 9.34 41.61
C PRO A 676 -1.44 9.53 42.36
N SER A 677 -2.53 9.08 41.73
CA SER A 677 -3.85 9.09 42.36
C SER A 677 -3.79 8.37 43.70
N ALA A 678 -4.36 9.01 44.72
CA ALA A 678 -4.40 8.54 46.10
C ALA A 678 -5.33 7.32 46.29
N GLU A 679 -5.06 6.22 45.60
CA GLU A 679 -5.81 4.96 45.73
C GLU A 679 -4.98 3.80 46.32
N PHE A 680 -3.74 4.04 46.75
CA PHE A 680 -2.90 3.02 47.42
C PHE A 680 -2.38 3.42 48.81
N MET A 681 -3.17 4.18 49.57
CA MET A 681 -2.97 4.29 51.03
C MET A 681 -4.30 4.12 51.75
N ASN A 682 -4.78 2.89 51.81
CA ASN A 682 -5.72 2.40 52.83
C ASN A 682 -5.79 0.88 52.75
N GLN A 683 -4.70 0.22 53.13
CA GLN A 683 -4.69 -1.18 53.55
C GLN A 683 -3.32 -1.41 54.18
N ASP A 684 -3.22 -1.13 55.47
CA ASP A 684 -2.31 -1.78 56.42
C ASP A 684 -2.55 -1.14 57.80
N ASP A 685 -3.70 -1.47 58.38
CA ASP A 685 -3.88 -1.39 59.82
C ASP A 685 -4.63 -2.65 60.22
N ASP A 686 -3.88 -3.71 60.51
CA ASP A 686 -4.25 -4.72 61.51
C ASP A 686 -3.09 -5.69 61.77
N GLY A 687 -2.43 -5.47 62.92
CA GLY A 687 -2.04 -6.56 63.82
C GLY A 687 -0.67 -7.18 63.64
N TYR A 688 0.33 -6.71 64.41
CA TYR A 688 1.25 -7.63 65.09
C TYR A 688 1.83 -6.97 66.36
N SER A 689 1.25 -7.32 67.51
CA SER A 689 1.89 -7.15 68.81
C SER A 689 2.91 -8.29 69.00
N GLY A 690 4.16 -7.98 69.31
CA GLY A 690 5.16 -9.01 69.58
C GLY A 690 6.50 -8.45 70.06
N TYR A 691 6.59 -8.23 71.38
CA TYR A 691 7.77 -8.38 72.25
C TYR A 691 9.18 -8.25 71.64
N PHE A 692 9.90 -7.20 72.07
CA PHE A 692 11.36 -7.25 72.23
C PHE A 692 11.70 -6.93 73.69
N ASP A 693 12.12 -7.97 74.42
CA ASP A 693 12.89 -7.85 75.66
C ASP A 693 14.37 -8.12 75.32
N GLY A 694 15.26 -7.45 76.05
CA GLY A 694 16.58 -7.06 75.58
C GLY A 694 17.71 -8.08 75.71
N ARG A 695 18.84 -7.71 75.09
CA ARG A 695 20.18 -7.68 75.67
C ARG A 695 21.14 -6.93 74.76
#